data_AF-A0A225VEX4-F1
#
_entry.id   AF-A0A225VEX4-F1
#
_cell.length_a   1.000
_cell.length_b   1.000
_cell.length_c   1.000
_cell.angle_alpha   90.00
_cell.angle_beta   90.00
_cell.angle_gamma   90.00
#
_symmetry.space_group_name_H-M   'P 1'
#
loop_
_entity.id
_entity.type
_entity.pdbx_description
1 polymer ?
#
loop_
_entity_poly.entity_id
_entity_poly.type
_entity_poly.pdbx_seq_one_letter_code
_entity_poly.pdbx_strand_id
1 'polypeptide(L)'
;MLPGKVHALEEGPHDTVVRSESARAQYIITVRSYLKFVTPHKITGNLIVPMGIEKKVSNLIENCPVKGMLLSGSWFNIDPTHYYVTRVGRICHYVLPQYNAHGNYLMGNVTVEPYYTTPSSCINDSVAIEQYFYHGSIGFYSFYEEQDGTYCSIDNTAYIVGVGLGSFDINGVSLAEDTGFEGYRSSYWFGITGAIWIAFRALVLRRCYVTVKRYGYTCQEMGEYLSRKEAVIFVQENLRLIAHGATNCHRAVVLYLLIEGFMADVFLLVANDGLFVKLQYASMGYNLSALLLLVFEMIENTKCLPEKWRMFIKRLLFSYETAFLGELVSAAVQQRLLTLLNRTNLRESRPIALAVSYYAWALVGHGIFVLNVIGFLIGVRVLFATLYVRLEYGTFAVFLAPCSVDTTLKLRNKMVMLGGYRWKNKNLLYTTSAMKAFGLQKMVDNGTEFVVLRKLYWFTVPTYNLCVIGIKNREGVLPCVERLCTGVVSFFEQDVGGDGRVRQSVFIRVRRKVLTDPISLNHDRVQCLEHGSHHPMARVEARINMLWTADRMLIGAWVFIGLIPYILMIRSYLNFVTPHKITETLVIPLGVQKQTENLPERCPIEGFFLGQVWWNVELTHYYTLPHGYVCHYVVPQYNIHGNFHIGDQKTTPYKTTPHECDADSYPYQMYLYHGSFGYFSFYEEQIGSYCARDKTAYIVSQGLGTFDINGHDLVEDTGSTNYRKSYWYGIIGAIWVVYRGLVLRRSYVICKRYGQRCRAMGVKLRRKEAVVFVHEQLRLTGHNATKLHRVVLIYLLIEGLMGDLFLLIANNGFLAKIQYVSLGYNLSGMLLLVFEIIESANWLRESTRVFFKRLLFCYESSLLGEIVGAALQQPFLTQLNGSRTLKRSNNVNLAVSHYVWSIVGHSIFVICVIGFIMMVRALWAIVYVMWKHQTLAIFSEPCCVDTAMGRRNKMTMLGGYRWSNGKLYYKPDALKSFGLVKMEDEDNTEYIALRKLYWFAVPRNDLFVIGMLAEDEVKPCSERPCTGLISFFDRMLGGDVTEPGGELRQLVFLRNKIAPGSDSINILPLA
;
A
#
# COMPACT_ATOMS: atom_id res chain seq x y z
N MET A 1 30.75 -35.77 13.68
CA MET A 1 31.01 -37.22 13.63
C MET A 1 29.75 -37.97 14.05
N LEU A 2 29.18 -38.76 13.15
CA LEU A 2 28.59 -40.10 13.36
C LEU A 2 28.25 -40.66 11.96
N PRO A 3 28.73 -41.87 11.59
CA PRO A 3 28.76 -42.36 10.21
C PRO A 3 27.61 -43.35 9.91
N GLY A 4 27.27 -43.56 8.63
CA GLY A 4 26.33 -44.62 8.26
C GLY A 4 25.94 -44.71 6.79
N LYS A 5 26.77 -45.42 6.01
CA LYS A 5 26.47 -46.19 4.78
C LYS A 5 25.88 -45.45 3.56
N VAL A 6 26.79 -45.07 2.66
CA VAL A 6 26.55 -44.94 1.21
C VAL A 6 26.77 -46.32 0.59
N HIS A 7 25.75 -46.89 -0.06
CA HIS A 7 25.93 -47.97 -1.03
C HIS A 7 25.76 -47.41 -2.44
N ALA A 8 26.68 -47.82 -3.30
CA ALA A 8 26.91 -47.40 -4.66
C ALA A 8 25.73 -47.66 -5.61
N LEU A 9 25.54 -46.76 -6.57
CA LEU A 9 24.96 -47.02 -7.88
C LEU A 9 25.77 -46.26 -8.93
N GLU A 10 26.59 -47.05 -9.62
CA GLU A 10 27.10 -47.01 -10.99
C GLU A 10 27.26 -45.68 -11.76
N GLU A 11 28.43 -45.61 -12.40
CA GLU A 11 29.01 -44.53 -13.19
C GLU A 11 28.32 -44.31 -14.56
N GLY A 12 28.15 -43.04 -14.96
CA GLY A 12 27.76 -42.60 -16.32
C GLY A 12 27.39 -41.10 -16.40
N PRO A 13 27.64 -40.44 -17.55
CA PRO A 13 28.65 -39.39 -17.72
C PRO A 13 28.36 -38.09 -16.96
N HIS A 14 29.40 -37.65 -16.24
CA HIS A 14 29.56 -36.35 -15.61
C HIS A 14 29.49 -35.22 -16.66
N ASP A 15 28.64 -34.20 -16.43
CA ASP A 15 28.95 -32.77 -16.67
C ASP A 15 27.75 -31.80 -16.69
N THR A 16 26.51 -32.27 -16.52
CA THR A 16 25.33 -31.37 -16.34
C THR A 16 25.04 -30.99 -14.87
N VAL A 17 25.86 -31.46 -13.93
CA VAL A 17 25.61 -31.38 -12.46
C VAL A 17 26.02 -30.03 -11.83
N VAL A 18 26.88 -29.25 -12.49
CA VAL A 18 27.66 -28.14 -11.89
C VAL A 18 26.84 -26.94 -11.37
N ARG A 19 25.58 -26.72 -11.82
CA ARG A 19 24.71 -25.63 -11.31
C ARG A 19 23.46 -26.08 -10.54
N SER A 20 23.10 -27.36 -10.55
CA SER A 20 22.17 -27.88 -9.54
C SER A 20 22.83 -27.84 -8.15
N GLU A 21 24.16 -28.01 -8.12
CA GLU A 21 25.00 -27.84 -6.95
C GLU A 21 25.04 -26.40 -6.44
N SER A 22 24.96 -25.37 -7.30
CA SER A 22 24.97 -23.97 -6.83
C SER A 22 23.66 -23.58 -6.13
N ALA A 23 22.51 -24.05 -6.61
CA ALA A 23 21.22 -23.82 -5.94
C ALA A 23 21.11 -24.63 -4.64
N ARG A 24 21.67 -25.84 -4.63
CA ARG A 24 21.82 -26.66 -3.42
C ARG A 24 22.78 -26.02 -2.42
N ALA A 25 23.91 -25.49 -2.87
CA ALA A 25 24.87 -24.76 -2.04
C ALA A 25 24.24 -23.51 -1.43
N GLN A 26 23.48 -22.74 -2.22
CA GLN A 26 22.76 -21.57 -1.73
C GLN A 26 21.73 -21.92 -0.64
N TYR A 27 20.99 -23.02 -0.81
CA TYR A 27 20.06 -23.51 0.20
C TYR A 27 20.76 -24.03 1.45
N ILE A 28 21.87 -24.76 1.30
CA ILE A 28 22.71 -25.22 2.42
C ILE A 28 23.24 -24.02 3.21
N ILE A 29 23.71 -22.97 2.52
CA ILE A 29 24.11 -21.71 3.15
C ILE A 29 22.92 -21.14 3.93
N THR A 30 21.75 -20.99 3.30
CA THR A 30 20.53 -20.45 3.95
C THR A 30 20.09 -21.27 5.18
N VAL A 31 20.20 -22.60 5.15
CA VAL A 31 19.87 -23.47 6.29
C VAL A 31 20.92 -23.29 7.41
N ARG A 32 22.21 -23.27 7.07
CA ARG A 32 23.29 -23.01 8.03
C ARG A 32 23.11 -21.65 8.70
N SER A 33 22.78 -20.63 7.92
CA SER A 33 22.44 -19.27 8.35
C SER A 33 21.33 -19.25 9.38
N TYR A 34 20.19 -19.87 9.05
CA TYR A 34 19.04 -19.95 9.95
C TYR A 34 19.37 -20.71 11.25
N LEU A 35 20.08 -21.83 11.16
CA LEU A 35 20.46 -22.60 12.34
C LEU A 35 21.35 -21.77 13.28
N LYS A 36 22.28 -20.95 12.75
CA LYS A 36 23.09 -20.03 13.57
C LYS A 36 22.21 -19.05 14.35
N PHE A 37 21.20 -18.44 13.72
CA PHE A 37 20.38 -17.42 14.38
C PHE A 37 19.30 -17.97 15.32
N VAL A 38 18.81 -19.19 15.09
CA VAL A 38 17.79 -19.83 15.96
C VAL A 38 18.40 -20.54 17.16
N THR A 39 19.69 -20.86 17.10
CA THR A 39 20.40 -21.45 18.24
C THR A 39 20.42 -20.43 19.39
N PRO A 40 19.94 -20.80 20.60
CA PRO A 40 20.02 -19.91 21.75
C PRO A 40 21.47 -19.53 22.05
N HIS A 41 21.70 -18.26 22.35
CA HIS A 41 23.04 -17.72 22.64
C HIS A 41 23.06 -17.06 24.02
N LYS A 42 24.26 -16.91 24.57
CA LYS A 42 24.51 -16.23 25.84
C LYS A 42 25.56 -15.15 25.61
N ILE A 43 25.34 -13.97 26.18
CA ILE A 43 26.29 -12.84 26.10
C ILE A 43 27.47 -13.14 27.03
N THR A 44 28.70 -12.85 26.61
CA THR A 44 29.87 -12.95 27.50
C THR A 44 29.69 -12.08 28.73
N GLY A 45 29.93 -12.67 29.91
CA GLY A 45 29.65 -12.03 31.20
C GLY A 45 30.33 -10.68 31.41
N ASN A 46 31.51 -10.47 30.83
CA ASN A 46 32.27 -9.22 30.94
C ASN A 46 31.59 -8.02 30.22
N LEU A 47 30.70 -8.28 29.27
CA LEU A 47 29.98 -7.26 28.50
C LEU A 47 28.60 -6.93 29.11
N ILE A 48 28.18 -7.70 30.12
CA ILE A 48 26.91 -7.47 30.83
C ILE A 48 27.14 -6.41 31.90
N VAL A 49 26.25 -5.41 31.95
CA VAL A 49 26.29 -4.41 33.01
C VAL A 49 25.57 -4.98 34.24
N PRO A 50 26.23 -5.11 35.41
CA PRO A 50 25.58 -5.59 36.62
C PRO A 50 24.43 -4.67 37.06
N MET A 51 23.40 -5.24 37.69
CA MET A 51 22.30 -4.43 38.22
C MET A 51 22.79 -3.40 39.25
N GLY A 52 22.25 -2.18 39.17
CA GLY A 52 22.52 -1.09 40.11
C GLY A 52 23.73 -0.22 39.79
N ILE A 53 24.40 -0.42 38.64
CA ILE A 53 25.48 0.47 38.18
C ILE A 53 24.90 1.72 37.51
N GLU A 54 25.36 2.90 37.91
CA GLU A 54 24.90 4.19 37.38
C GLU A 54 25.45 4.49 35.98
N LYS A 55 24.58 5.06 35.13
CA LYS A 55 24.89 5.52 33.78
C LYS A 55 25.63 6.86 33.82
N LYS A 56 26.78 6.96 33.15
CA LYS A 56 27.58 8.20 33.05
C LYS A 56 27.64 8.72 31.62
N VAL A 57 27.60 10.05 31.46
CA VAL A 57 27.61 10.75 30.16
C VAL A 57 28.71 11.82 30.03
N SER A 58 29.44 12.10 31.11
CA SER A 58 30.51 13.11 31.14
C SER A 58 31.76 12.66 30.40
N ASN A 59 32.43 13.58 29.69
CA ASN A 59 33.68 13.35 28.94
C ASN A 59 33.61 12.11 28.04
N LEU A 60 32.51 11.96 27.31
CA LEU A 60 32.21 10.75 26.54
C LEU A 60 33.29 10.42 25.51
N ILE A 61 33.83 11.43 24.82
CA ILE A 61 34.86 11.25 23.78
C ILE A 61 36.18 10.75 24.39
N GLU A 62 36.49 11.16 25.62
CA GLU A 62 37.71 10.74 26.32
C GLU A 62 37.55 9.33 26.90
N ASN A 63 36.37 9.04 27.46
CA ASN A 63 36.10 7.76 28.11
C ASN A 63 35.74 6.64 27.13
N CYS A 64 35.14 7.00 25.99
CA CYS A 64 34.64 6.12 24.94
C CYS A 64 35.13 6.67 23.59
N PRO A 65 36.42 6.49 23.25
CA PRO A 65 37.08 7.18 22.14
C PRO A 65 36.82 6.56 20.77
N VAL A 66 36.09 5.45 20.70
CA VAL A 66 35.82 4.73 19.45
C VAL A 66 34.86 5.55 18.59
N LYS A 67 35.30 5.96 17.40
CA LYS A 67 34.53 6.82 16.46
C LYS A 67 33.99 6.08 15.25
N GLY A 68 34.47 4.87 15.00
CA GLY A 68 34.01 4.00 13.94
C GLY A 68 34.48 2.58 14.15
N MET A 69 33.82 1.66 13.44
CA MET A 69 34.19 0.25 13.44
C MET A 69 34.41 -0.22 12.01
N LEU A 70 35.47 -0.99 11.79
CA LEU A 70 35.70 -1.76 10.58
C LEU A 70 35.29 -3.21 10.86
N LEU A 71 34.24 -3.65 10.18
CA LEU A 71 33.60 -4.94 10.40
C LEU A 71 33.32 -5.62 9.06
N SER A 72 33.85 -6.84 8.88
CA SER A 72 33.86 -7.58 7.61
C SER A 72 34.30 -6.72 6.42
N GLY A 73 35.29 -5.87 6.66
CA GLY A 73 35.88 -4.95 5.69
C GLY A 73 34.97 -3.78 5.26
N SER A 74 33.86 -3.53 5.96
CA SER A 74 33.02 -2.35 5.77
C SER A 74 33.13 -1.40 6.96
N TRP A 75 33.17 -0.10 6.68
CA TRP A 75 33.20 0.93 7.72
C TRP A 75 31.78 1.25 8.22
N PHE A 76 31.58 1.30 9.53
CA PHE A 76 30.35 1.79 10.15
C PHE A 76 30.64 2.93 11.13
N ASN A 77 29.80 3.96 11.11
CA ASN A 77 29.87 5.03 12.09
C ASN A 77 29.17 4.61 13.36
N ILE A 78 29.84 4.79 14.47
CA ILE A 78 29.28 4.58 15.78
C ILE A 78 29.21 5.91 16.50
N ASP A 79 28.19 6.07 17.32
CA ASP A 79 28.10 7.20 18.24
C ASP A 79 27.96 6.65 19.67
N PRO A 80 29.01 6.78 20.51
CA PRO A 80 28.89 6.49 21.93
C PRO A 80 27.77 7.34 22.53
N THR A 81 27.01 6.79 23.48
CA THR A 81 25.94 7.57 24.15
C THR A 81 26.13 7.68 25.64
N HIS A 82 26.69 6.66 26.29
CA HIS A 82 26.97 6.65 27.72
C HIS A 82 27.93 5.50 28.06
N TYR A 83 28.39 5.45 29.31
CA TYR A 83 29.22 4.36 29.81
C TYR A 83 28.90 4.00 31.26
N TYR A 84 29.36 2.81 31.65
CA TYR A 84 29.25 2.23 32.97
C TYR A 84 30.64 1.93 33.51
N VAL A 85 30.85 2.18 34.81
CA VAL A 85 32.09 1.81 35.49
C VAL A 85 31.82 0.53 36.28
N THR A 86 32.41 -0.58 35.84
CA THR A 86 32.24 -1.90 36.45
C THR A 86 33.56 -2.39 37.03
N ARG A 87 33.54 -3.56 37.70
CA ARG A 87 34.76 -4.19 38.23
C ARG A 87 35.71 -4.69 37.14
N VAL A 88 35.17 -5.01 35.96
CA VAL A 88 35.95 -5.52 34.80
C VAL A 88 36.48 -4.40 33.91
N GLY A 89 35.99 -3.16 34.07
CA GLY A 89 36.48 -2.00 33.35
C GLY A 89 35.37 -1.01 33.03
N ARG A 90 35.58 -0.20 31.97
CA ARG A 90 34.56 0.73 31.48
C ARG A 90 33.81 0.08 30.33
N ILE A 91 32.51 -0.08 30.48
CA ILE A 91 31.63 -0.58 29.42
C ILE A 91 30.98 0.63 28.76
N CYS A 92 31.25 0.85 27.48
CA CYS A 92 30.71 1.95 26.69
C CYS A 92 29.54 1.48 25.84
N HIS A 93 28.41 2.15 25.93
CA HIS A 93 27.26 1.91 25.05
C HIS A 93 27.34 2.81 23.82
N TYR A 94 26.98 2.26 22.65
CA TYR A 94 26.99 2.97 21.37
C TYR A 94 25.76 2.67 20.53
N VAL A 95 25.51 3.54 19.54
CA VAL A 95 24.41 3.40 18.57
C VAL A 95 24.89 3.56 17.13
N LEU A 96 24.22 2.89 16.21
CA LEU A 96 24.27 3.12 14.76
C LEU A 96 22.86 3.56 14.31
N PRO A 97 22.54 4.86 14.38
CA PRO A 97 21.17 5.32 14.26
C PRO A 97 20.50 4.95 12.94
N GLN A 98 21.24 5.04 11.84
CA GLN A 98 20.80 4.71 10.48
C GLN A 98 20.50 3.22 10.25
N TYR A 99 20.87 2.35 11.20
CA TYR A 99 20.67 0.91 11.12
C TYR A 99 19.95 0.35 12.35
N ASN A 100 19.48 1.19 13.28
CA ASN A 100 18.81 0.73 14.52
C ASN A 100 19.63 -0.37 15.22
N ALA A 101 20.95 -0.14 15.32
CA ALA A 101 21.86 -1.03 16.02
C ALA A 101 22.38 -0.39 17.30
N HIS A 102 22.41 -1.16 18.38
CA HIS A 102 22.72 -0.73 19.73
C HIS A 102 23.59 -1.78 20.40
N GLY A 103 24.60 -1.39 21.16
CA GLY A 103 25.52 -2.34 21.73
C GLY A 103 26.41 -1.77 22.81
N ASN A 104 27.15 -2.67 23.46
CA ASN A 104 28.15 -2.35 24.47
C ASN A 104 29.52 -2.85 24.02
N TYR A 105 30.56 -2.09 24.31
CA TYR A 105 31.93 -2.51 24.15
C TYR A 105 32.75 -2.28 25.42
N LEU A 106 33.73 -3.15 25.64
CA LEU A 106 34.73 -3.09 26.69
C LEU A 106 36.10 -3.01 26.04
N MET A 107 36.90 -2.03 26.43
CA MET A 107 38.29 -1.92 26.00
C MET A 107 39.22 -2.45 27.10
N GLY A 108 40.25 -3.18 26.69
CA GLY A 108 41.36 -3.57 27.56
C GLY A 108 42.19 -2.37 28.02
N ASN A 109 43.11 -2.63 28.93
CA ASN A 109 44.04 -1.62 29.49
C ASN A 109 45.50 -1.87 29.07
N VAL A 110 45.77 -2.91 28.27
CA VAL A 110 47.11 -3.28 27.80
C VAL A 110 47.12 -3.30 26.28
N THR A 111 48.24 -2.86 25.70
CA THR A 111 48.50 -2.98 24.27
C THR A 111 48.65 -4.44 23.87
N VAL A 112 47.96 -4.85 22.81
CA VAL A 112 47.98 -6.23 22.29
C VAL A 112 48.48 -6.25 20.86
N GLU A 113 48.90 -7.42 20.38
CA GLU A 113 49.19 -7.57 18.97
C GLU A 113 47.94 -7.23 18.13
N PRO A 114 48.08 -6.38 17.09
CA PRO A 114 46.97 -5.97 16.26
C PRO A 114 46.32 -7.17 15.58
N TYR A 115 44.98 -7.15 15.50
CA TYR A 115 44.25 -8.15 14.75
C TYR A 115 44.64 -8.12 13.26
N TYR A 116 44.44 -9.22 12.53
CA TYR A 116 44.87 -9.31 11.13
C TYR A 116 44.16 -8.33 10.17
N THR A 117 43.05 -7.73 10.61
CA THR A 117 42.30 -6.69 9.88
C THR A 117 42.80 -5.27 10.18
N THR A 118 43.66 -5.11 11.18
CA THR A 118 44.19 -3.83 11.65
C THR A 118 45.36 -3.37 10.77
N PRO A 119 45.44 -2.07 10.39
CA PRO A 119 46.53 -1.55 9.59
C PRO A 119 47.88 -1.70 10.30
N SER A 120 48.94 -1.92 9.52
CA SER A 120 50.31 -2.00 10.04
C SER A 120 50.75 -0.73 10.77
N SER A 121 50.14 0.42 10.48
CA SER A 121 50.38 1.69 11.18
C SER A 121 49.96 1.66 12.66
N CYS A 122 49.12 0.72 13.08
CA CYS A 122 48.57 0.63 14.44
C CYS A 122 49.27 -0.42 15.33
N ILE A 123 50.41 -0.97 14.89
CA ILE A 123 51.09 -2.09 15.56
C ILE A 123 51.41 -1.84 17.05
N ASN A 124 51.80 -0.62 17.40
CA ASN A 124 52.17 -0.25 18.77
C ASN A 124 51.04 0.43 19.55
N ASP A 125 49.89 0.63 18.91
CA ASP A 125 48.81 1.51 19.35
C ASP A 125 47.47 0.77 19.39
N SER A 126 47.53 -0.56 19.45
CA SER A 126 46.38 -1.47 19.43
C SER A 126 46.04 -1.97 20.83
N VAL A 127 44.79 -1.83 21.23
CA VAL A 127 44.25 -2.32 22.52
C VAL A 127 43.13 -3.31 22.25
N ALA A 128 43.01 -4.37 23.06
CA ALA A 128 41.94 -5.35 22.91
C ALA A 128 40.56 -4.70 23.08
N ILE A 129 39.59 -5.11 22.26
CA ILE A 129 38.20 -4.69 22.39
C ILE A 129 37.28 -5.91 22.25
N GLU A 130 36.37 -6.06 23.20
CA GLU A 130 35.27 -7.03 23.18
C GLU A 130 33.96 -6.25 23.08
N GLN A 131 33.01 -6.69 22.28
CA GLN A 131 31.72 -6.01 22.16
C GLN A 131 30.59 -6.93 21.72
N TYR A 132 29.37 -6.47 21.95
CA TYR A 132 28.20 -7.03 21.27
C TYR A 132 27.31 -5.90 20.77
N PHE A 133 26.46 -6.21 19.79
CA PHE A 133 25.33 -5.36 19.44
C PHE A 133 24.10 -6.18 19.09
N TYR A 134 22.96 -5.53 19.28
CA TYR A 134 21.71 -5.88 18.66
C TYR A 134 21.44 -4.98 17.47
N HIS A 135 20.89 -5.52 16.41
CA HIS A 135 20.35 -4.77 15.29
C HIS A 135 18.87 -5.12 15.12
N GLY A 136 18.00 -4.12 15.34
CA GLY A 136 16.56 -4.31 15.22
C GLY A 136 16.14 -4.59 13.76
N SER A 137 15.22 -5.54 13.56
CA SER A 137 14.72 -5.94 12.24
C SER A 137 13.32 -5.36 11.94
N ILE A 138 12.80 -5.61 10.75
CA ILE A 138 11.39 -5.36 10.37
C ILE A 138 10.53 -6.45 11.03
N GLY A 139 10.31 -6.31 12.34
CA GLY A 139 9.62 -7.28 13.18
C GLY A 139 9.93 -7.01 14.64
N PHE A 140 9.19 -7.60 15.58
CA PHE A 140 9.45 -7.47 17.02
C PHE A 140 10.66 -8.32 17.45
N TYR A 141 11.75 -8.29 16.68
CA TYR A 141 12.97 -9.03 16.96
C TYR A 141 14.21 -8.28 16.44
N SER A 142 15.36 -8.64 16.99
CA SER A 142 16.67 -8.14 16.63
C SER A 142 17.64 -9.30 16.43
N PHE A 143 18.63 -9.06 15.57
CA PHE A 143 19.78 -9.92 15.42
C PHE A 143 20.84 -9.52 16.42
N TYR A 144 21.45 -10.49 17.05
CA TYR A 144 22.55 -10.33 17.99
C TYR A 144 23.85 -10.77 17.34
N GLU A 145 24.90 -9.99 17.57
CA GLU A 145 26.25 -10.35 17.20
C GLU A 145 27.23 -9.96 18.30
N GLU A 146 28.15 -10.87 18.60
CA GLU A 146 29.25 -10.71 19.54
C GLU A 146 30.56 -10.73 18.80
N GLN A 147 31.50 -9.86 19.20
CA GLN A 147 32.66 -9.51 18.40
C GLN A 147 33.87 -9.21 19.26
N ASP A 148 35.03 -9.64 18.78
CA ASP A 148 36.33 -9.37 19.39
C ASP A 148 37.27 -8.73 18.37
N GLY A 149 38.27 -7.98 18.84
CA GLY A 149 39.29 -7.42 17.98
C GLY A 149 40.22 -6.43 18.67
N THR A 150 40.68 -5.44 17.91
CA THR A 150 41.60 -4.40 18.42
C THR A 150 41.16 -2.99 18.04
N TYR A 151 41.19 -2.08 19.01
CA TYR A 151 41.03 -0.64 18.82
C TYR A 151 42.38 0.02 18.54
N CYS A 152 42.45 0.86 17.50
CA CYS A 152 43.62 1.67 17.18
C CYS A 152 43.45 3.11 17.67
N SER A 153 44.35 3.57 18.54
CA SER A 153 44.30 4.93 19.10
C SER A 153 44.66 6.03 18.09
N ILE A 154 45.45 5.71 17.05
CA ILE A 154 45.90 6.68 16.03
C ILE A 154 44.72 7.20 15.20
N ASP A 155 43.80 6.31 14.79
CA ASP A 155 42.68 6.64 13.90
C ASP A 155 41.31 6.59 14.60
N ASN A 156 41.28 6.20 15.88
CA ASN A 156 40.07 6.00 16.68
C ASN A 156 39.09 4.96 16.13
N THR A 157 39.61 3.90 15.50
CA THR A 157 38.80 2.84 14.87
C THR A 157 38.91 1.52 15.63
N ALA A 158 37.78 0.85 15.82
CA ALA A 158 37.74 -0.55 16.24
C ALA A 158 37.79 -1.49 15.03
N TYR A 159 38.78 -2.38 14.99
CA TYR A 159 38.94 -3.42 13.98
C TYR A 159 38.50 -4.75 14.59
N ILE A 160 37.35 -5.27 14.16
CA ILE A 160 36.59 -6.28 14.90
C ILE A 160 36.07 -7.40 13.99
N VAL A 161 35.87 -8.58 14.58
CA VAL A 161 35.40 -9.80 13.91
C VAL A 161 34.33 -10.48 14.74
N GLY A 162 33.29 -10.99 14.08
CA GLY A 162 32.20 -11.72 14.72
C GLY A 162 32.62 -13.09 15.27
N VAL A 163 32.36 -13.32 16.56
CA VAL A 163 32.63 -14.58 17.30
C VAL A 163 31.36 -15.31 17.71
N GLY A 164 30.23 -14.60 17.89
CA GLY A 164 28.95 -15.16 18.31
C GLY A 164 27.77 -14.55 17.58
N LEU A 165 26.71 -15.33 17.33
CA LEU A 165 25.50 -14.88 16.66
C LEU A 165 24.25 -15.45 17.29
N GLY A 166 23.16 -14.68 17.22
CA GLY A 166 21.84 -15.14 17.62
C GLY A 166 20.74 -14.16 17.27
N SER A 167 19.57 -14.38 17.84
CA SER A 167 18.41 -13.51 17.66
C SER A 167 17.63 -13.39 18.97
N PHE A 168 16.95 -12.27 19.19
CA PHE A 168 16.14 -12.05 20.38
C PHE A 168 14.93 -11.15 20.07
N ASP A 169 13.79 -11.41 20.71
CA ASP A 169 12.54 -10.66 20.48
C ASP A 169 12.55 -9.30 21.21
N ILE A 170 13.41 -8.38 20.75
CA ILE A 170 13.59 -7.01 21.29
C ILE A 170 13.84 -6.02 20.14
N ASN A 171 13.34 -4.78 20.25
CA ASN A 171 13.53 -3.71 19.26
C ASN A 171 13.29 -2.33 19.92
N GLY A 172 13.56 -1.24 19.20
CA GLY A 172 13.23 0.12 19.62
C GLY A 172 14.00 0.59 20.87
N VAL A 173 13.32 1.28 21.79
CA VAL A 173 13.97 1.88 22.98
C VAL A 173 14.47 0.81 23.95
N SER A 174 13.75 -0.29 24.11
CA SER A 174 14.22 -1.43 24.91
C SER A 174 15.56 -1.97 24.42
N LEU A 175 15.86 -1.84 23.12
CA LEU A 175 17.16 -2.19 22.56
C LEU A 175 18.29 -1.27 23.02
N ALA A 176 17.98 0.03 23.16
CA ALA A 176 18.93 1.06 23.58
C ALA A 176 19.20 1.07 25.10
N GLU A 177 18.35 0.40 25.86
CA GLU A 177 18.44 0.29 27.33
C GLU A 177 18.86 -1.11 27.78
N ASP A 178 19.07 -2.05 26.84
CA ASP A 178 19.48 -3.41 27.20
C ASP A 178 20.90 -3.43 27.76
N THR A 179 21.02 -3.92 29.00
CA THR A 179 22.29 -4.07 29.71
C THR A 179 22.93 -5.45 29.51
N GLY A 180 22.31 -6.30 28.70
CA GLY A 180 22.63 -7.71 28.57
C GLY A 180 21.99 -8.58 29.67
N PHE A 181 22.00 -9.90 29.48
CA PHE A 181 21.43 -10.89 30.40
C PHE A 181 22.29 -12.15 30.43
N GLU A 182 22.43 -12.75 31.62
CA GLU A 182 23.31 -13.92 31.83
C GLU A 182 22.73 -15.24 31.31
N GLY A 183 21.43 -15.30 31.00
CA GLY A 183 20.77 -16.50 30.48
C GLY A 183 20.72 -16.56 28.95
N TYR A 184 20.23 -17.68 28.43
CA TYR A 184 20.08 -17.89 26.99
C TYR A 184 18.97 -17.03 26.39
N ARG A 185 19.26 -16.41 25.24
CA ARG A 185 18.32 -15.61 24.45
C ARG A 185 18.04 -16.28 23.10
N SER A 186 16.79 -16.26 22.67
CA SER A 186 16.34 -16.73 21.35
C SER A 186 15.13 -15.91 20.88
N SER A 187 14.93 -15.84 19.56
CA SER A 187 13.73 -15.26 18.95
C SER A 187 12.78 -16.36 18.48
N TYR A 188 11.56 -16.35 19.02
CA TYR A 188 10.51 -17.25 18.52
C TYR A 188 9.98 -16.78 17.17
N TRP A 189 9.92 -15.45 16.99
CA TRP A 189 9.41 -14.84 15.76
C TRP A 189 10.28 -15.17 14.54
N PHE A 190 11.60 -14.99 14.68
CA PHE A 190 12.56 -15.35 13.65
C PHE A 190 12.59 -16.86 13.41
N GLY A 191 12.52 -17.67 14.48
CA GLY A 191 12.44 -19.12 14.36
C GLY A 191 11.28 -19.58 13.49
N ILE A 192 10.06 -19.11 13.76
CA ILE A 192 8.87 -19.49 12.98
C ILE A 192 8.95 -18.98 11.54
N THR A 193 9.24 -17.70 11.35
CA THR A 193 9.25 -17.07 10.02
C THR A 193 10.35 -17.65 9.13
N GLY A 194 11.56 -17.83 9.69
CA GLY A 194 12.69 -18.44 9.01
C GLY A 194 12.44 -19.91 8.64
N ALA A 195 11.78 -20.68 9.51
CA ALA A 195 11.40 -22.06 9.21
C ALA A 195 10.43 -22.14 8.02
N ILE A 196 9.43 -21.25 7.97
CA ILE A 196 8.48 -21.15 6.85
C ILE A 196 9.23 -20.84 5.55
N TRP A 197 10.17 -19.90 5.58
CA TRP A 197 10.96 -19.52 4.40
C TRP A 197 11.83 -20.67 3.88
N ILE A 198 12.51 -21.39 4.78
CA ILE A 198 13.31 -22.58 4.42
C ILE A 198 12.45 -23.67 3.82
N ALA A 199 11.32 -23.99 4.47
CA ALA A 199 10.39 -24.99 3.96
C ALA A 199 9.90 -24.62 2.55
N PHE A 200 9.56 -23.34 2.33
CA PHE A 200 9.17 -22.84 1.01
C PHE A 200 10.28 -23.02 -0.03
N ARG A 201 11.52 -22.65 0.29
CA ARG A 201 12.68 -22.82 -0.62
C ARG A 201 12.96 -24.28 -0.92
N ALA A 202 12.83 -25.18 0.06
CA ALA A 202 12.98 -26.62 -0.12
C ALA A 202 11.95 -27.17 -1.12
N LEU A 203 10.69 -26.75 -1.00
CA LEU A 203 9.62 -27.14 -1.93
C LEU A 203 9.88 -26.64 -3.35
N VAL A 204 10.38 -25.41 -3.52
CA VAL A 204 10.78 -24.85 -4.82
C VAL A 204 11.92 -25.67 -5.45
N LEU A 205 12.93 -26.04 -4.66
CA LEU A 205 14.05 -26.87 -5.13
C LEU A 205 13.58 -28.26 -5.56
N ARG A 206 12.74 -28.91 -4.74
CA ARG A 206 12.14 -30.21 -5.09
C ARG A 206 11.37 -30.13 -6.41
N ARG A 207 10.52 -29.10 -6.56
CA ARG A 207 9.76 -28.86 -7.79
C ARG A 207 10.68 -28.68 -9.00
N CYS A 208 11.74 -27.88 -8.86
CA CYS A 208 12.73 -27.66 -9.91
C CYS A 208 13.42 -28.97 -10.30
N TYR A 209 13.94 -29.72 -9.33
CA TYR A 209 14.63 -30.99 -9.56
C TYR A 209 13.77 -31.99 -10.35
N VAL A 210 12.53 -32.20 -9.91
CA VAL A 210 11.60 -33.10 -10.60
C VAL A 210 11.32 -32.64 -12.03
N THR A 211 11.18 -31.33 -12.24
CA THR A 211 10.88 -30.77 -13.57
C THR A 211 12.07 -30.90 -14.52
N VAL A 212 13.28 -30.62 -14.04
CA VAL A 212 14.53 -30.75 -14.81
C VAL A 212 14.78 -32.20 -15.19
N LYS A 213 14.62 -33.15 -14.24
CA LYS A 213 14.79 -34.58 -14.51
C LYS A 213 13.83 -35.07 -15.60
N ARG A 214 12.55 -34.68 -15.53
CA ARG A 214 11.55 -35.02 -16.57
C ARG A 214 11.89 -34.41 -17.92
N TYR A 215 12.33 -33.16 -17.96
CA TYR A 215 12.71 -32.52 -19.22
C TYR A 215 13.93 -33.19 -19.86
N GLY A 216 14.93 -33.59 -19.05
CA GLY A 216 16.07 -34.37 -19.50
C GLY A 216 15.66 -35.71 -20.13
N TYR A 217 14.77 -36.46 -19.48
CA TYR A 217 14.23 -37.70 -20.06
C TYR A 217 13.50 -37.46 -21.38
N THR A 218 12.65 -36.42 -21.45
CA THR A 218 11.96 -36.06 -22.70
C THR A 218 12.96 -35.72 -23.82
N CYS A 219 14.06 -35.03 -23.52
CA CYS A 219 15.11 -34.75 -24.52
C CYS A 219 15.82 -36.04 -24.97
N GLN A 220 16.10 -36.94 -24.04
CA GLN A 220 16.70 -38.25 -24.34
C GLN A 220 15.78 -39.10 -25.23
N GLU A 221 14.48 -39.15 -24.95
CA GLU A 221 13.48 -39.85 -25.77
C GLU A 221 13.37 -39.26 -27.18
N MET A 222 13.59 -37.95 -27.34
CA MET A 222 13.59 -37.27 -28.64
C MET A 222 14.95 -37.35 -29.37
N GLY A 223 15.98 -37.98 -28.79
CA GLY A 223 17.32 -38.05 -29.38
C GLY A 223 18.05 -36.70 -29.46
N GLU A 224 17.70 -35.76 -28.58
CA GLU A 224 18.11 -34.37 -28.65
C GLU A 224 19.08 -33.99 -27.52
N TYR A 225 20.22 -33.42 -27.88
CA TYR A 225 21.25 -33.00 -26.93
C TYR A 225 21.04 -31.54 -26.51
N LEU A 226 21.14 -31.27 -25.20
CA LEU A 226 21.13 -29.92 -24.64
C LEU A 226 22.56 -29.43 -24.41
N SER A 227 22.86 -28.23 -24.90
CA SER A 227 24.09 -27.54 -24.56
C SER A 227 24.09 -27.11 -23.09
N ARG A 228 25.30 -26.88 -22.55
CA ARG A 228 25.47 -26.38 -21.17
C ARG A 228 24.71 -25.06 -20.93
N LYS A 229 24.68 -24.16 -21.92
CA LYS A 229 23.99 -22.87 -21.81
C LYS A 229 22.47 -23.05 -21.71
N GLU A 230 21.90 -23.91 -22.55
CA GLU A 230 20.46 -24.20 -22.57
C GLU A 230 19.98 -24.85 -21.27
N ALA A 231 20.71 -25.86 -20.79
CA ALA A 231 20.38 -26.57 -19.55
C ALA A 231 20.37 -25.62 -18.34
N VAL A 232 21.37 -24.72 -18.26
CA VAL A 232 21.48 -23.75 -17.17
C VAL A 232 20.31 -22.77 -17.15
N ILE A 233 19.90 -22.25 -18.31
CA ILE A 233 18.76 -21.32 -18.42
C ILE A 233 17.47 -22.04 -18.01
N PHE A 234 17.27 -23.27 -18.48
CA PHE A 234 16.10 -24.06 -18.13
C PHE A 234 15.98 -24.30 -16.62
N VAL A 235 17.09 -24.62 -15.94
CA VAL A 235 17.13 -24.75 -14.48
C VAL A 235 16.75 -23.43 -13.80
N GLN A 236 17.30 -22.30 -14.26
CA GLN A 236 17.04 -20.99 -13.65
C GLN A 236 15.59 -20.52 -13.80
N GLU A 237 14.93 -20.81 -14.91
CA GLU A 237 13.49 -20.57 -15.08
C GLU A 237 12.66 -21.41 -14.09
N ASN A 238 13.04 -22.66 -13.85
CA ASN A 238 12.31 -23.56 -12.94
C ASN A 238 12.56 -23.31 -11.44
N LEU A 239 13.63 -22.58 -11.10
CA LEU A 239 13.91 -22.05 -9.76
C LEU A 239 13.12 -20.77 -9.42
N ARG A 240 12.22 -20.30 -10.30
CA ARG A 240 11.35 -19.15 -10.03
C ARG A 240 10.54 -19.32 -8.75
N LEU A 241 10.52 -18.32 -7.88
CA LEU A 241 9.76 -18.37 -6.62
C LEU A 241 8.23 -18.39 -6.84
N ILE A 242 7.77 -17.90 -7.98
CA ILE A 242 6.36 -17.70 -8.30
C ILE A 242 5.88 -18.69 -9.35
N ALA A 243 4.72 -19.30 -9.13
CA ALA A 243 4.04 -20.14 -10.10
C ALA A 243 3.38 -19.33 -11.24
N HIS A 244 3.17 -19.97 -12.40
CA HIS A 244 2.39 -19.37 -13.48
C HIS A 244 0.94 -19.15 -13.02
N GLY A 245 0.42 -17.93 -13.22
CA GLY A 245 -0.93 -17.55 -12.80
C GLY A 245 -1.04 -17.02 -11.36
N ALA A 246 0.07 -16.82 -10.64
CA ALA A 246 0.05 -16.18 -9.33
C ALA A 246 -0.56 -14.75 -9.38
N THR A 247 -1.26 -14.36 -8.31
CA THR A 247 -1.80 -13.00 -8.13
C THR A 247 -0.75 -12.07 -7.52
N ASN A 248 -0.97 -10.75 -7.55
CA ASN A 248 -0.08 -9.81 -6.87
C ASN A 248 -0.08 -9.97 -5.33
N CYS A 249 -1.14 -10.56 -4.76
CA CYS A 249 -1.18 -10.87 -3.33
C CYS A 249 -0.23 -12.01 -2.99
N HIS A 250 -0.22 -13.09 -3.80
CA HIS A 250 0.78 -14.14 -3.64
C HIS A 250 2.21 -13.61 -3.81
N ARG A 251 2.43 -12.72 -4.80
CA ARG A 251 3.73 -12.06 -4.99
C ARG A 251 4.14 -11.20 -3.79
N ALA A 252 3.20 -10.48 -3.17
CA ALA A 252 3.49 -9.67 -1.98
C ALA A 252 3.90 -10.53 -0.77
N VAL A 253 3.27 -11.68 -0.56
CA VAL A 253 3.67 -12.61 0.52
C VAL A 253 5.08 -13.16 0.28
N VAL A 254 5.39 -13.58 -0.94
CA VAL A 254 6.74 -14.05 -1.29
C VAL A 254 7.76 -12.92 -1.23
N LEU A 255 7.36 -11.68 -1.55
CA LEU A 255 8.19 -10.49 -1.43
C LEU A 255 8.58 -10.23 0.03
N TYR A 256 7.63 -10.32 0.95
CA TYR A 256 7.90 -10.21 2.39
C TYR A 256 8.91 -11.27 2.85
N LEU A 257 8.69 -12.55 2.53
CA LEU A 257 9.62 -13.62 2.90
C LEU A 257 11.02 -13.45 2.25
N LEU A 258 11.07 -12.89 1.04
CA LEU A 258 12.33 -12.57 0.37
C LEU A 258 13.09 -11.43 1.06
N ILE A 259 12.39 -10.41 1.56
CA ILE A 259 12.98 -9.31 2.33
C ILE A 259 13.56 -9.84 3.65
N GLU A 260 12.82 -10.70 4.37
CA GLU A 260 13.34 -11.36 5.59
C GLU A 260 14.61 -12.17 5.30
N GLY A 261 14.60 -12.94 4.20
CA GLY A 261 15.78 -13.69 3.76
C GLY A 261 16.96 -12.78 3.36
N PHE A 262 16.69 -11.62 2.75
CA PHE A 262 17.71 -10.62 2.44
C PHE A 262 18.32 -10.02 3.70
N MET A 263 17.51 -9.71 4.71
CA MET A 263 18.01 -9.17 5.98
C MET A 263 18.94 -10.19 6.66
N ALA A 264 18.53 -11.45 6.77
CA ALA A 264 19.40 -12.51 7.29
C ALA A 264 20.74 -12.63 6.51
N ASP A 265 20.70 -12.43 5.19
CA ASP A 265 21.91 -12.44 4.37
C ASP A 265 22.83 -11.25 4.66
N VAL A 266 22.27 -10.06 4.88
CA VAL A 266 23.00 -8.85 5.29
C VAL A 266 23.69 -9.08 6.63
N PHE A 267 23.02 -9.68 7.61
CA PHE A 267 23.64 -9.94 8.91
C PHE A 267 24.79 -10.93 8.85
N LEU A 268 24.72 -11.92 7.98
CA LEU A 268 25.83 -12.85 7.79
C LEU A 268 26.98 -12.27 7.01
N LEU A 269 26.80 -11.18 6.27
CA LEU A 269 27.93 -10.45 5.70
C LEU A 269 28.83 -9.89 6.80
N VAL A 270 28.19 -9.39 7.86
CA VAL A 270 28.82 -8.72 8.99
C VAL A 270 29.47 -9.73 9.95
N ALA A 271 28.98 -10.96 9.96
CA ALA A 271 29.39 -11.99 10.92
C ALA A 271 30.30 -13.09 10.38
N ASN A 272 30.80 -12.96 9.15
CA ASN A 272 31.78 -13.89 8.60
C ASN A 272 32.98 -13.09 8.08
N ASP A 273 34.09 -13.77 7.81
CA ASP A 273 35.30 -13.19 7.20
C ASP A 273 35.83 -14.01 6.01
N GLY A 274 36.74 -13.39 5.26
CA GLY A 274 37.48 -14.05 4.17
C GLY A 274 36.60 -14.48 2.99
N LEU A 275 36.72 -15.75 2.57
CA LEU A 275 36.01 -16.29 1.40
C LEU A 275 34.49 -16.36 1.61
N PHE A 276 34.04 -16.58 2.85
CA PHE A 276 32.61 -16.71 3.17
C PHE A 276 31.87 -15.38 2.99
N VAL A 277 32.51 -14.24 3.28
CA VAL A 277 31.94 -12.90 3.01
C VAL A 277 31.71 -12.69 1.51
N LYS A 278 32.66 -13.09 0.67
CA LYS A 278 32.54 -12.96 -0.78
C LYS A 278 31.39 -13.81 -1.34
N LEU A 279 31.22 -15.03 -0.83
CA LEU A 279 30.09 -15.89 -1.17
C LEU A 279 28.75 -15.28 -0.71
N GLN A 280 28.75 -14.64 0.45
CA GLN A 280 27.56 -14.01 1.00
C GLN A 280 27.17 -12.73 0.22
N TYR A 281 28.13 -11.95 -0.29
CA TYR A 281 27.83 -10.82 -1.19
C TYR A 281 27.22 -11.30 -2.51
N ALA A 282 27.69 -12.43 -3.04
CA ALA A 282 27.10 -13.06 -4.22
C ALA A 282 25.65 -13.52 -3.95
N SER A 283 25.39 -14.12 -2.77
CA SER A 283 24.03 -14.46 -2.30
C SER A 283 23.12 -13.23 -2.25
N MET A 284 23.60 -12.15 -1.63
CA MET A 284 22.86 -10.90 -1.50
C MET A 284 22.52 -10.31 -2.88
N GLY A 285 23.47 -10.29 -3.80
CA GLY A 285 23.24 -9.87 -5.20
C GLY A 285 22.14 -10.69 -5.88
N TYR A 286 22.12 -12.01 -5.68
CA TYR A 286 21.09 -12.89 -6.22
C TYR A 286 19.70 -12.61 -5.63
N ASN A 287 19.60 -12.45 -4.30
CA ASN A 287 18.34 -12.12 -3.64
C ASN A 287 17.83 -10.72 -4.05
N LEU A 288 18.72 -9.74 -4.26
CA LEU A 288 18.36 -8.42 -4.75
C LEU A 288 17.88 -8.44 -6.21
N SER A 289 18.50 -9.27 -7.05
CA SER A 289 18.06 -9.53 -8.42
C SER A 289 16.66 -10.16 -8.44
N ALA A 290 16.39 -11.11 -7.53
CA ALA A 290 15.07 -11.69 -7.35
C ALA A 290 14.04 -10.66 -6.85
N LEU A 291 14.45 -9.74 -5.96
CA LEU A 291 13.61 -8.64 -5.46
C LEU A 291 13.19 -7.71 -6.61
N LEU A 292 14.16 -7.20 -7.37
CA LEU A 292 13.95 -6.32 -8.51
C LEU A 292 12.98 -6.93 -9.52
N LEU A 293 13.20 -8.20 -9.83
CA LEU A 293 12.37 -8.94 -10.76
C LEU A 293 10.94 -9.17 -10.22
N LEU A 294 10.78 -9.56 -8.96
CA LEU A 294 9.47 -9.81 -8.37
C LEU A 294 8.63 -8.53 -8.33
N VAL A 295 9.25 -7.39 -8.00
CA VAL A 295 8.64 -6.06 -8.08
C VAL A 295 8.24 -5.75 -9.51
N PHE A 296 9.12 -6.00 -10.49
CA PHE A 296 8.79 -5.78 -11.90
C PHE A 296 7.65 -6.69 -12.38
N GLU A 297 7.59 -7.95 -11.97
CA GLU A 297 6.46 -8.84 -12.30
C GLU A 297 5.13 -8.32 -11.74
N MET A 298 5.14 -7.74 -10.52
CA MET A 298 3.95 -7.13 -9.93
C MET A 298 3.47 -5.94 -10.77
N ILE A 299 4.40 -5.10 -11.25
CA ILE A 299 4.11 -3.97 -12.15
C ILE A 299 3.63 -4.48 -13.52
N GLU A 300 4.28 -5.49 -14.10
CA GLU A 300 3.90 -6.06 -15.39
C GLU A 300 2.46 -6.59 -15.34
N ASN A 301 2.05 -7.18 -14.21
CA ASN A 301 0.70 -7.69 -14.02
C ASN A 301 -0.39 -6.60 -13.85
N THR A 302 -0.03 -5.33 -13.59
CA THR A 302 -1.03 -4.24 -13.49
C THR A 302 -1.52 -3.73 -14.84
N LYS A 303 -0.92 -4.17 -15.95
CA LYS A 303 -1.17 -3.67 -17.32
C LYS A 303 -0.91 -2.17 -17.51
N CYS A 304 -0.19 -1.53 -16.58
CA CYS A 304 0.14 -0.10 -16.67
C CYS A 304 1.22 0.22 -17.71
N LEU A 305 2.01 -0.78 -18.12
CA LEU A 305 3.07 -0.61 -19.12
C LEU A 305 2.63 -1.12 -20.49
N PRO A 306 2.68 -0.29 -21.55
CA PRO A 306 2.53 -0.76 -22.93
C PRO A 306 3.55 -1.85 -23.26
N GLU A 307 3.18 -2.79 -24.12
CA GLU A 307 4.03 -3.93 -24.48
C GLU A 307 5.43 -3.52 -24.97
N LYS A 308 5.52 -2.45 -25.76
CA LYS A 308 6.79 -1.88 -26.23
C LYS A 308 7.74 -1.54 -25.08
N TRP A 309 7.26 -0.81 -24.08
CA TRP A 309 8.06 -0.41 -22.92
C TRP A 309 8.35 -1.56 -21.98
N ARG A 310 7.39 -2.49 -21.83
CA ARG A 310 7.58 -3.73 -21.07
C ARG A 310 8.73 -4.56 -21.64
N MET A 311 8.76 -4.77 -22.95
CA MET A 311 9.82 -5.56 -23.61
C MET A 311 11.16 -4.82 -23.63
N PHE A 312 11.15 -3.50 -23.81
CA PHE A 312 12.33 -2.66 -23.65
C PHE A 312 12.99 -2.87 -22.29
N ILE A 313 12.22 -2.73 -21.20
CA ILE A 313 12.71 -2.91 -19.83
C ILE A 313 13.20 -4.35 -19.61
N LYS A 314 12.46 -5.36 -20.09
CA LYS A 314 12.89 -6.76 -19.99
C LYS A 314 14.24 -7.02 -20.66
N ARG A 315 14.42 -6.57 -21.90
CA ARG A 315 15.67 -6.77 -22.65
C ARG A 315 16.83 -5.96 -22.09
N LEU A 316 16.55 -4.80 -21.51
CA LEU A 316 17.58 -3.94 -20.93
C LEU A 316 18.03 -4.39 -19.53
N LEU A 317 17.10 -4.80 -18.66
CA LEU A 317 17.36 -5.04 -17.23
C LEU A 317 17.27 -6.51 -16.81
N PHE A 318 16.55 -7.33 -17.55
CA PHE A 318 16.18 -8.70 -17.16
C PHE A 318 16.62 -9.69 -18.24
N SER A 319 17.89 -9.63 -18.63
CA SER A 319 18.52 -10.62 -19.51
C SER A 319 19.44 -11.55 -18.73
N TYR A 320 19.52 -12.82 -19.14
CA TYR A 320 20.39 -13.81 -18.49
C TYR A 320 21.87 -13.43 -18.56
N GLU A 321 22.32 -12.89 -19.69
CA GLU A 321 23.70 -12.47 -19.90
C GLU A 321 24.10 -11.34 -18.95
N THR A 322 23.23 -10.34 -18.77
CA THR A 322 23.53 -9.17 -17.93
C THR A 322 23.21 -9.38 -16.46
N ALA A 323 22.25 -10.26 -16.13
CA ALA A 323 21.86 -10.52 -14.75
C ALA A 323 23.02 -11.13 -13.95
N PHE A 324 23.65 -12.19 -14.48
CA PHE A 324 24.76 -12.87 -13.82
C PHE A 324 25.98 -11.95 -13.63
N LEU A 325 26.36 -11.22 -14.69
CA LEU A 325 27.49 -10.28 -14.62
C LEU A 325 27.18 -9.11 -13.67
N GLY A 326 25.96 -8.59 -13.73
CA GLY A 326 25.50 -7.55 -12.81
C GLY A 326 25.54 -7.99 -11.36
N GLU A 327 25.14 -9.23 -11.05
CA GLU A 327 25.22 -9.81 -9.71
C GLU A 327 26.67 -9.95 -9.22
N LEU A 328 27.59 -10.42 -10.08
CA LEU A 328 29.01 -10.61 -9.73
C LEU A 328 29.74 -9.27 -9.53
N VAL A 329 29.52 -8.30 -10.41
CA VAL A 329 30.08 -6.95 -10.28
C VAL A 329 29.50 -6.24 -9.06
N SER A 330 28.19 -6.40 -8.80
CA SER A 330 27.56 -5.84 -7.59
C SER A 330 28.17 -6.46 -6.34
N ALA A 331 28.34 -7.78 -6.29
CA ALA A 331 28.98 -8.46 -5.16
C ALA A 331 30.42 -7.96 -4.91
N ALA A 332 31.18 -7.68 -5.97
CA ALA A 332 32.55 -7.17 -5.86
C ALA A 332 32.64 -5.71 -5.37
N VAL A 333 31.60 -4.90 -5.62
CA VAL A 333 31.61 -3.44 -5.34
C VAL A 333 30.77 -3.09 -4.10
N GLN A 334 29.83 -3.93 -3.69
CA GLN A 334 28.90 -3.68 -2.58
C GLN A 334 29.60 -3.28 -1.27
N GLN A 335 30.69 -3.96 -0.90
CA GLN A 335 31.49 -3.62 0.29
C GLN A 335 32.02 -2.18 0.24
N ARG A 336 32.53 -1.75 -0.92
CA ARG A 336 33.02 -0.38 -1.12
C ARG A 336 31.89 0.64 -1.11
N LEU A 337 30.75 0.29 -1.72
CA LEU A 337 29.56 1.14 -1.74
C LEU A 337 29.02 1.38 -0.34
N LEU A 338 28.94 0.34 0.49
CA LEU A 338 28.50 0.44 1.89
C LEU A 338 29.45 1.34 2.71
N THR A 339 30.75 1.13 2.56
CA THR A 339 31.79 1.96 3.21
C THR A 339 31.67 3.43 2.81
N LEU A 340 31.50 3.71 1.51
CA LEU A 340 31.38 5.07 1.00
C LEU A 340 30.08 5.73 1.49
N LEU A 341 28.96 4.99 1.50
CA LEU A 341 27.68 5.47 1.99
C LEU A 341 27.75 5.81 3.48
N ASN A 342 28.34 4.94 4.28
CA ASN A 342 28.55 5.21 5.70
C ASN A 342 29.45 6.42 5.92
N ARG A 343 30.44 6.69 5.06
CA ARG A 343 31.28 7.88 5.18
C ARG A 343 30.62 9.21 4.76
N THR A 344 29.35 9.19 4.33
CA THR A 344 28.57 10.41 4.05
C THR A 344 28.02 11.07 5.33
N ASN A 345 27.26 12.17 5.19
CA ASN A 345 26.57 12.86 6.29
C ASN A 345 25.56 11.98 7.06
N LEU A 346 25.29 10.73 6.62
CA LEU A 346 24.59 9.73 7.43
C LEU A 346 25.24 9.48 8.80
N ARG A 347 26.53 9.84 8.96
CA ARG A 347 27.23 9.86 10.25
C ARG A 347 26.58 10.77 11.29
N GLU A 348 25.99 11.88 10.87
CA GLU A 348 25.38 12.88 11.77
C GLU A 348 23.87 12.65 11.93
N SER A 349 23.43 11.39 11.82
CA SER A 349 22.00 11.08 11.73
C SER A 349 21.33 10.80 13.06
N ARG A 350 22.07 10.78 14.18
CA ARG A 350 21.52 10.58 15.52
C ARG A 350 20.47 11.62 15.90
N PRO A 351 20.65 12.94 15.71
CA PRO A 351 19.61 13.92 16.03
C PRO A 351 18.30 13.61 15.28
N ILE A 352 18.39 13.20 14.02
CA ILE A 352 17.23 12.84 13.19
C ILE A 352 16.59 11.52 13.65
N ALA A 353 17.41 10.55 14.07
CA ALA A 353 16.91 9.30 14.63
C ALA A 353 16.23 9.48 15.98
N LEU A 354 16.76 10.37 16.84
CA LEU A 354 16.11 10.81 18.06
C LEU A 354 14.81 11.55 17.75
N ALA A 355 14.78 12.35 16.69
CA ALA A 355 13.58 13.05 16.26
C ALA A 355 12.43 12.12 15.90
N VAL A 356 12.68 11.19 14.97
CA VAL A 356 11.63 10.39 14.33
C VAL A 356 11.43 9.01 14.99
N SER A 357 12.43 8.53 15.75
CA SER A 357 12.66 7.15 16.23
C SER A 357 13.77 6.43 15.44
N TYR A 358 14.68 5.76 16.18
CA TYR A 358 15.70 4.84 15.64
C TYR A 358 15.12 3.82 14.67
N TYR A 359 13.93 3.28 14.96
CA TYR A 359 13.27 2.30 14.10
C TYR A 359 12.87 2.89 12.74
N ALA A 360 12.20 4.05 12.75
CA ALA A 360 11.73 4.70 11.53
C ALA A 360 12.90 5.24 10.70
N TRP A 361 13.91 5.80 11.36
CA TRP A 361 15.10 6.31 10.68
C TRP A 361 15.95 5.19 10.08
N ALA A 362 16.03 4.03 10.73
CA ALA A 362 16.70 2.88 10.14
C ALA A 362 16.01 2.35 8.89
N LEU A 363 14.67 2.44 8.79
CA LEU A 363 13.96 2.13 7.55
C LEU A 363 14.43 3.04 6.40
N VAL A 364 14.65 4.33 6.69
CA VAL A 364 15.21 5.28 5.73
C VAL A 364 16.66 4.92 5.39
N GLY A 365 17.50 4.63 6.38
CA GLY A 365 18.89 4.22 6.18
C GLY A 365 19.04 2.96 5.35
N HIS A 366 18.31 1.89 5.69
CA HIS A 366 18.24 0.67 4.87
C HIS A 366 17.65 0.94 3.48
N GLY A 367 16.64 1.79 3.38
CA GLY A 367 16.05 2.21 2.10
C GLY A 367 17.08 2.87 1.20
N ILE A 368 17.86 3.82 1.72
CA ILE A 368 18.96 4.48 1.00
C ILE A 368 19.99 3.44 0.56
N PHE A 369 20.41 2.54 1.44
CA PHE A 369 21.37 1.50 1.09
C PHE A 369 20.84 0.60 -0.05
N VAL A 370 19.64 0.03 0.12
CA VAL A 370 19.02 -0.86 -0.87
C VAL A 370 18.82 -0.14 -2.20
N LEU A 371 18.36 1.12 -2.20
CA LEU A 371 18.18 1.90 -3.43
C LEU A 371 19.51 2.19 -4.14
N ASN A 372 20.58 2.47 -3.41
CA ASN A 372 21.91 2.67 -4.00
C ASN A 372 22.43 1.37 -4.63
N VAL A 373 22.29 0.24 -3.93
CA VAL A 373 22.71 -1.06 -4.48
C VAL A 373 21.86 -1.43 -5.71
N ILE A 374 20.55 -1.21 -5.66
CA ILE A 374 19.65 -1.43 -6.81
C ILE A 374 20.03 -0.51 -7.98
N GLY A 375 20.27 0.77 -7.71
CA GLY A 375 20.67 1.76 -8.71
C GLY A 375 21.97 1.36 -9.41
N PHE A 376 22.97 0.94 -8.64
CA PHE A 376 24.22 0.40 -9.17
C PHE A 376 24.00 -0.85 -10.01
N LEU A 377 23.24 -1.83 -9.50
CA LEU A 377 22.91 -3.07 -10.21
C LEU A 377 22.21 -2.77 -11.56
N ILE A 378 21.24 -1.86 -11.56
CA ILE A 378 20.55 -1.41 -12.77
C ILE A 378 21.55 -0.75 -13.72
N GLY A 379 22.39 0.16 -13.25
CA GLY A 379 23.40 0.85 -14.06
C GLY A 379 24.35 -0.12 -14.76
N VAL A 380 24.88 -1.11 -14.02
CA VAL A 380 25.74 -2.17 -14.56
C VAL A 380 25.00 -2.97 -15.63
N ARG A 381 23.76 -3.39 -15.37
CA ARG A 381 22.96 -4.17 -16.33
C ARG A 381 22.66 -3.39 -17.60
N VAL A 382 22.28 -2.11 -17.49
CA VAL A 382 22.02 -1.23 -18.63
C VAL A 382 23.27 -1.08 -19.49
N LEU A 383 24.42 -0.79 -18.87
CA LEU A 383 25.68 -0.62 -19.57
C LEU A 383 26.05 -1.87 -20.37
N PHE A 384 26.03 -3.04 -19.73
CA PHE A 384 26.38 -4.30 -20.39
C PHE A 384 25.36 -4.75 -21.42
N ALA A 385 24.05 -4.55 -21.19
CA ALA A 385 23.02 -4.84 -22.18
C ALA A 385 23.24 -4.00 -23.44
N THR A 386 23.49 -2.71 -23.26
CA THR A 386 23.69 -1.76 -24.36
C THR A 386 24.95 -2.10 -25.15
N LEU A 387 26.06 -2.38 -24.46
CA LEU A 387 27.32 -2.78 -25.07
C LEU A 387 27.20 -4.11 -25.80
N TYR A 388 26.57 -5.12 -25.18
CA TYR A 388 26.33 -6.43 -25.80
C TYR A 388 25.50 -6.30 -27.07
N VAL A 389 24.37 -5.59 -27.03
CA VAL A 389 23.50 -5.40 -28.20
C VAL A 389 24.21 -4.62 -29.31
N ARG A 390 25.01 -3.61 -28.95
CA ARG A 390 25.78 -2.83 -29.93
C ARG A 390 26.82 -3.69 -30.64
N LEU A 391 27.55 -4.54 -29.90
CA LEU A 391 28.60 -5.41 -30.44
C LEU A 391 28.00 -6.56 -31.27
N GLU A 392 26.97 -7.23 -30.78
CA GLU A 392 26.41 -8.43 -31.41
C GLU A 392 25.52 -8.11 -32.62
N TYR A 393 24.68 -7.07 -32.54
CA TYR A 393 23.66 -6.79 -33.56
C TYR A 393 23.94 -5.54 -34.39
N GLY A 394 24.90 -4.71 -33.98
CA GLY A 394 25.19 -3.44 -34.64
C GLY A 394 24.06 -2.41 -34.55
N THR A 395 22.94 -2.68 -33.85
CA THR A 395 21.78 -1.80 -33.76
C THR A 395 21.06 -1.89 -32.42
N PHE A 396 20.59 -0.75 -31.91
CA PHE A 396 19.76 -0.69 -30.69
C PHE A 396 18.28 -1.00 -30.96
N ALA A 397 17.87 -1.20 -32.22
CA ALA A 397 16.50 -1.53 -32.59
C ALA A 397 16.01 -2.82 -31.90
N VAL A 398 16.92 -3.74 -31.56
CA VAL A 398 16.64 -4.99 -30.82
C VAL A 398 15.92 -4.74 -29.50
N PHE A 399 16.15 -3.63 -28.80
CA PHE A 399 15.45 -3.35 -27.54
C PHE A 399 13.96 -3.04 -27.74
N LEU A 400 13.57 -2.49 -28.89
CA LEU A 400 12.21 -1.99 -29.15
C LEU A 400 11.42 -2.83 -30.15
N ALA A 401 12.11 -3.65 -30.96
CA ALA A 401 11.47 -4.43 -32.00
C ALA A 401 10.49 -5.47 -31.43
N PRO A 402 9.26 -5.59 -31.97
CA PRO A 402 8.34 -6.61 -31.51
C PRO A 402 8.85 -8.02 -31.85
N CYS A 403 8.52 -8.99 -31.01
CA CYS A 403 8.73 -10.40 -31.30
C CYS A 403 7.48 -11.17 -30.87
N SER A 404 6.86 -11.89 -31.80
CA SER A 404 5.61 -12.61 -31.55
C SER A 404 5.73 -13.69 -30.45
N VAL A 405 6.90 -14.29 -30.26
CA VAL A 405 7.16 -15.29 -29.20
C VAL A 405 7.13 -14.63 -27.82
N ASP A 406 7.73 -13.44 -27.66
CA ASP A 406 7.67 -12.65 -26.42
C ASP A 406 6.24 -12.31 -26.04
N THR A 407 5.44 -11.90 -27.03
CA THR A 407 4.01 -11.60 -26.87
C THR A 407 3.21 -12.82 -26.41
N THR A 408 3.57 -14.02 -26.87
CA THR A 408 2.94 -15.29 -26.46
C THR A 408 3.35 -15.72 -25.04
N LEU A 409 4.63 -15.56 -24.70
CA LEU A 409 5.17 -15.92 -23.39
C LEU A 409 4.61 -15.04 -22.26
N LYS A 410 4.41 -13.73 -22.47
CA LYS A 410 3.91 -12.78 -21.46
C LYS A 410 4.66 -12.92 -20.12
N LEU A 411 3.94 -13.13 -19.01
CA LEU A 411 4.47 -13.33 -17.65
C LEU A 411 5.05 -14.74 -17.42
N ARG A 412 4.93 -15.66 -18.39
CA ARG A 412 5.41 -17.04 -18.26
C ARG A 412 6.93 -17.13 -18.36
N ASN A 413 7.55 -16.19 -19.08
CA ASN A 413 9.00 -16.03 -19.13
C ASN A 413 9.48 -15.00 -18.11
N LYS A 414 10.45 -15.39 -17.29
CA LYS A 414 11.01 -14.58 -16.19
C LYS A 414 12.04 -13.59 -16.72
N MET A 415 12.98 -14.07 -17.54
CA MET A 415 14.05 -13.25 -18.12
C MET A 415 14.23 -13.57 -19.60
N VAL A 416 14.72 -12.61 -20.38
CA VAL A 416 15.04 -12.84 -21.80
C VAL A 416 16.48 -13.30 -21.97
N MET A 417 16.78 -13.90 -23.12
CA MET A 417 18.13 -14.30 -23.50
C MET A 417 18.55 -13.41 -24.67
N LEU A 418 19.45 -12.45 -24.45
CA LEU A 418 19.81 -11.48 -25.49
C LEU A 418 20.48 -12.17 -26.67
N GLY A 419 21.45 -13.06 -26.42
CA GLY A 419 22.05 -13.88 -27.49
C GLY A 419 21.13 -14.96 -28.05
N GLY A 420 19.89 -15.04 -27.55
CA GLY A 420 18.85 -15.93 -28.05
C GLY A 420 18.04 -15.34 -29.20
N TYR A 421 18.33 -14.10 -29.60
CA TYR A 421 17.68 -13.45 -30.73
C TYR A 421 18.55 -13.47 -31.99
N ARG A 422 17.89 -13.51 -33.15
CA ARG A 422 18.48 -13.27 -34.46
C ARG A 422 17.81 -12.06 -35.10
N TRP A 423 18.61 -11.11 -35.57
CA TRP A 423 18.13 -9.92 -36.28
C TRP A 423 18.21 -10.16 -37.78
N LYS A 424 17.06 -10.27 -38.46
CA LYS A 424 16.99 -10.52 -39.92
C LYS A 424 15.85 -9.72 -40.53
N ASN A 425 16.08 -9.04 -41.66
CA ASN A 425 15.04 -8.31 -42.40
C ASN A 425 14.22 -7.30 -41.56
N LYS A 426 14.86 -6.60 -40.61
CA LYS A 426 14.20 -5.71 -39.62
C LYS A 426 13.23 -6.40 -38.65
N ASN A 427 13.24 -7.73 -38.61
CA ASN A 427 12.46 -8.55 -37.68
C ASN A 427 13.38 -9.20 -36.64
N LEU A 428 12.84 -9.37 -35.43
CA LEU A 428 13.50 -10.04 -34.33
C LEU A 428 12.93 -11.46 -34.17
N LEU A 429 13.79 -12.46 -34.38
CA LEU A 429 13.46 -13.88 -34.33
C LEU A 429 14.11 -14.54 -33.10
N TYR A 430 13.46 -15.50 -32.47
CA TYR A 430 14.08 -16.37 -31.46
C TYR A 430 14.82 -17.51 -32.14
N THR A 431 16.04 -17.80 -31.67
CA THR A 431 16.80 -18.95 -32.14
C THR A 431 16.21 -20.26 -31.63
N THR A 432 16.40 -21.34 -32.38
CA THR A 432 16.02 -22.70 -31.94
C THR A 432 16.63 -23.08 -30.60
N SER A 433 17.90 -22.71 -30.38
CA SER A 433 18.60 -22.90 -29.12
C SER A 433 17.94 -22.17 -27.95
N ALA A 434 17.54 -20.91 -28.13
CA ALA A 434 16.85 -20.16 -27.09
C ALA A 434 15.47 -20.76 -26.78
N MET A 435 14.73 -21.24 -27.78
CA MET A 435 13.46 -21.94 -27.57
C MET A 435 13.67 -23.23 -26.76
N LYS A 436 14.70 -24.02 -27.05
CA LYS A 436 15.10 -25.20 -26.25
C LYS A 436 15.46 -24.82 -24.81
N ALA A 437 16.17 -23.71 -24.61
CA ALA A 437 16.55 -23.19 -23.30
C ALA A 437 15.33 -22.81 -22.43
N PHE A 438 14.28 -22.26 -23.04
CA PHE A 438 13.01 -21.95 -22.34
C PHE A 438 12.06 -23.14 -22.20
N GLY A 439 12.42 -24.32 -22.71
CA GLY A 439 11.55 -25.49 -22.72
C GLY A 439 10.33 -25.34 -23.62
N LEU A 440 10.44 -24.51 -24.66
CA LEU A 440 9.40 -24.37 -25.67
C LEU A 440 9.51 -25.51 -26.66
N GLN A 441 8.36 -26.15 -26.90
CA GLN A 441 8.26 -27.28 -27.81
C GLN A 441 7.15 -27.02 -28.84
N LYS A 442 7.22 -27.74 -29.95
CA LYS A 442 6.25 -27.73 -31.03
C LYS A 442 5.32 -28.93 -30.90
N MET A 443 4.01 -28.71 -31.00
CA MET A 443 3.02 -29.77 -31.19
C MET A 443 2.41 -29.63 -32.57
N VAL A 444 2.19 -30.74 -33.26
CA VAL A 444 1.45 -30.75 -34.53
C VAL A 444 0.12 -31.47 -34.31
N ASP A 445 -0.98 -30.79 -34.64
CA ASP A 445 -2.33 -31.32 -34.52
C ASP A 445 -3.16 -30.84 -35.71
N ASN A 446 -3.69 -31.80 -36.49
CA ASN A 446 -4.44 -31.56 -37.74
C ASN A 446 -3.74 -30.60 -38.71
N GLY A 447 -2.41 -30.76 -38.91
CA GLY A 447 -1.61 -29.93 -39.81
C GLY A 447 -1.31 -28.51 -39.30
N THR A 448 -1.80 -28.14 -38.11
CA THR A 448 -1.50 -26.87 -37.46
C THR A 448 -0.38 -27.04 -36.44
N GLU A 449 0.61 -26.15 -36.48
CA GLU A 449 1.72 -26.13 -35.52
C GLU A 449 1.38 -25.25 -34.31
N PHE A 450 1.53 -25.80 -33.12
CA PHE A 450 1.26 -25.15 -31.85
C PHE A 450 2.55 -25.00 -31.03
N VAL A 451 2.64 -23.92 -30.28
CA VAL A 451 3.70 -23.69 -29.29
C VAL A 451 3.23 -24.20 -27.94
N VAL A 452 4.01 -25.11 -27.36
CA VAL A 452 3.73 -25.76 -26.09
C VAL A 452 4.78 -25.35 -25.07
N LEU A 453 4.33 -25.08 -23.85
CA LEU A 453 5.16 -24.77 -22.70
C LEU A 453 4.73 -25.62 -21.51
N ARG A 454 5.71 -26.05 -20.71
CA ARG A 454 5.43 -26.69 -19.43
C ARG A 454 4.99 -25.66 -18.39
N LYS A 455 3.77 -25.82 -17.87
CA LYS A 455 3.20 -24.92 -16.86
C LYS A 455 3.83 -25.16 -15.49
N LEU A 456 4.28 -24.08 -14.85
CA LEU A 456 4.86 -24.11 -13.51
C LEU A 456 3.78 -23.90 -12.45
N TYR A 457 3.60 -24.88 -11.56
CA TYR A 457 2.70 -24.81 -10.41
C TYR A 457 3.47 -24.45 -9.13
N TRP A 458 2.78 -24.16 -8.03
CA TRP A 458 3.42 -23.75 -6.77
C TRP A 458 4.34 -24.83 -6.22
N PHE A 459 3.80 -26.02 -5.93
CA PHE A 459 4.55 -27.12 -5.29
C PHE A 459 4.32 -28.48 -5.96
N THR A 460 3.18 -28.67 -6.61
CA THR A 460 2.86 -29.89 -7.33
C THR A 460 3.55 -29.90 -8.70
N VAL A 461 3.97 -31.08 -9.17
CA VAL A 461 4.46 -31.27 -10.55
C VAL A 461 3.59 -32.33 -11.23
N PRO A 462 2.44 -31.92 -11.79
CA PRO A 462 1.53 -32.85 -12.46
C PRO A 462 2.26 -33.60 -13.59
N THR A 463 1.88 -34.85 -13.81
CA THR A 463 2.44 -35.68 -14.90
C THR A 463 2.10 -35.07 -16.26
N TYR A 464 0.89 -34.52 -16.41
CA TYR A 464 0.42 -33.80 -17.60
C TYR A 464 0.40 -32.28 -17.35
N ASN A 465 1.54 -31.62 -17.52
CA ASN A 465 1.68 -30.17 -17.32
C ASN A 465 2.15 -29.41 -18.57
N LEU A 466 2.13 -30.06 -19.74
CA LEU A 466 2.35 -29.39 -21.02
C LEU A 466 1.06 -28.68 -21.45
N CYS A 467 1.17 -27.40 -21.78
CA CYS A 467 0.03 -26.58 -22.20
C CYS A 467 0.35 -25.88 -23.51
N VAL A 468 -0.62 -25.88 -24.43
CA VAL A 468 -0.58 -25.09 -25.65
C VAL A 468 -0.79 -23.62 -25.28
N ILE A 469 0.13 -22.76 -25.70
CA ILE A 469 0.11 -21.32 -25.38
C ILE A 469 -0.01 -20.42 -26.62
N GLY A 470 0.27 -20.93 -27.81
CA GLY A 470 0.13 -20.18 -29.06
C GLY A 470 0.06 -21.07 -30.31
N ILE A 471 -0.31 -20.45 -31.42
CA ILE A 471 -0.41 -21.07 -32.75
C ILE A 471 0.69 -20.48 -33.62
N LYS A 472 1.53 -21.32 -34.22
CA LYS A 472 2.57 -20.86 -35.15
C LYS A 472 1.95 -20.61 -36.53
N ASN A 473 2.24 -19.45 -37.12
CA ASN A 473 1.79 -19.06 -38.44
C ASN A 473 2.96 -18.48 -39.25
N ARG A 474 3.37 -19.18 -40.32
CA ARG A 474 4.58 -18.87 -41.10
C ARG A 474 5.81 -18.68 -40.20
N GLU A 475 6.28 -17.44 -40.05
CA GLU A 475 7.46 -17.08 -39.26
C GLU A 475 7.12 -16.69 -37.79
N GLY A 476 5.85 -16.41 -37.46
CA GLY A 476 5.44 -15.85 -36.16
C GLY A 476 4.54 -16.76 -35.31
N VAL A 477 4.16 -16.29 -34.12
CA VAL A 477 3.30 -17.01 -33.16
C VAL A 477 2.16 -16.12 -32.67
N LEU A 478 0.93 -16.62 -32.74
CA LEU A 478 -0.26 -15.95 -32.21
C LEU A 478 -0.65 -16.56 -30.85
N PRO A 479 -0.84 -15.76 -29.79
CA PRO A 479 -1.28 -16.27 -28.50
C PRO A 479 -2.70 -16.85 -28.59
N CYS A 480 -2.95 -18.00 -27.95
CA CYS A 480 -4.26 -18.63 -27.90
C CYS A 480 -4.73 -18.86 -26.45
N VAL A 481 -5.97 -19.35 -26.31
CA VAL A 481 -6.48 -19.81 -25.00
C VAL A 481 -5.67 -21.04 -24.59
N GLU A 482 -5.21 -21.03 -23.33
CA GLU A 482 -4.38 -22.10 -22.78
C GLU A 482 -5.20 -23.39 -22.65
N ARG A 483 -4.67 -24.49 -23.20
CA ARG A 483 -5.28 -25.83 -23.11
C ARG A 483 -4.21 -26.90 -22.89
N LEU A 484 -4.60 -28.06 -22.38
CA LEU A 484 -3.69 -29.19 -22.18
C LEU A 484 -3.13 -29.67 -23.54
N CYS A 485 -1.87 -30.08 -23.56
CA CYS A 485 -1.25 -30.71 -24.73
C CYS A 485 -1.75 -32.15 -24.87
N THR A 486 -2.33 -32.48 -26.02
CA THR A 486 -2.87 -33.82 -26.32
C THR A 486 -2.17 -34.51 -27.49
N GLY A 487 -1.26 -33.82 -28.20
CA GLY A 487 -0.56 -34.36 -29.37
C GLY A 487 0.91 -34.69 -29.11
N VAL A 488 1.55 -35.24 -30.16
CA VAL A 488 2.99 -35.54 -30.16
C VAL A 488 3.79 -34.24 -30.23
N VAL A 489 4.86 -34.19 -29.44
CA VAL A 489 5.67 -32.99 -29.23
C VAL A 489 7.08 -33.20 -29.80
N SER A 490 7.63 -32.18 -30.47
CA SER A 490 9.01 -32.14 -30.97
C SER A 490 9.64 -30.76 -30.77
N PHE A 491 10.91 -30.56 -31.12
CA PHE A 491 11.55 -29.24 -31.08
C PHE A 491 11.38 -28.47 -32.39
N PHE A 492 11.69 -27.17 -32.36
CA PHE A 492 11.68 -26.31 -33.53
C PHE A 492 12.98 -26.48 -34.34
N GLU A 493 12.84 -26.68 -35.64
CA GLU A 493 13.97 -26.80 -36.59
C GLU A 493 14.41 -25.45 -37.18
N GLN A 494 13.58 -24.40 -37.02
CA GLN A 494 13.82 -23.07 -37.58
C GLN A 494 13.57 -21.99 -36.53
N ASP A 495 14.21 -20.82 -36.72
CA ASP A 495 14.00 -19.64 -35.88
C ASP A 495 12.57 -19.09 -36.05
N VAL A 496 12.00 -18.58 -34.96
CA VAL A 496 10.58 -18.15 -34.93
C VAL A 496 10.45 -16.75 -34.31
N GLY A 497 9.75 -15.82 -34.96
CA GLY A 497 9.48 -14.47 -34.45
C GLY A 497 8.98 -13.49 -35.52
N GLY A 498 9.08 -12.18 -35.26
CA GLY A 498 8.61 -11.12 -36.17
C GLY A 498 7.30 -10.42 -35.74
N ASP A 499 6.78 -9.52 -36.59
CA ASP A 499 5.52 -8.80 -36.35
C ASP A 499 4.33 -9.73 -36.65
N GLY A 500 3.73 -10.29 -35.61
CA GLY A 500 2.56 -11.18 -35.72
C GLY A 500 1.29 -10.53 -36.27
N ARG A 501 1.35 -9.29 -36.75
CA ARG A 501 0.25 -8.62 -37.45
C ARG A 501 0.16 -9.11 -38.90
N VAL A 502 -0.63 -10.17 -39.11
CA VAL A 502 -1.25 -10.36 -40.41
C VAL A 502 -2.29 -9.24 -40.59
N ARG A 503 -2.09 -8.43 -41.63
CA ARG A 503 -3.07 -7.46 -42.18
C ARG A 503 -4.43 -8.16 -42.28
N GLN A 504 -5.47 -7.55 -41.70
CA GLN A 504 -6.85 -8.03 -41.81
C GLN A 504 -7.24 -8.29 -43.28
N SER A 505 -7.36 -9.55 -43.64
CA SER A 505 -8.18 -10.12 -44.71
C SER A 505 -8.01 -11.63 -44.52
N VAL A 506 -8.94 -12.40 -43.97
CA VAL A 506 -10.30 -12.62 -44.46
C VAL A 506 -11.08 -13.19 -43.26
N PHE A 507 -12.02 -12.42 -42.72
CA PHE A 507 -13.17 -13.06 -42.10
C PHE A 507 -14.00 -13.61 -43.26
N ILE A 508 -14.15 -14.93 -43.31
CA ILE A 508 -15.07 -15.61 -44.21
C ILE A 508 -16.47 -15.16 -43.82
N ARG A 509 -16.92 -14.08 -44.46
CA ARG A 509 -18.33 -13.68 -44.50
C ARG A 509 -19.00 -14.60 -45.51
N VAL A 510 -19.73 -15.59 -45.02
CA VAL A 510 -20.71 -16.33 -45.81
C VAL A 510 -21.73 -15.32 -46.32
N ARG A 511 -21.62 -14.91 -47.59
CA ARG A 511 -22.55 -14.00 -48.26
C ARG A 511 -23.37 -14.80 -49.26
N ARG A 512 -24.65 -14.99 -48.95
CA ARG A 512 -25.67 -15.41 -49.91
C ARG A 512 -25.78 -14.33 -50.99
N LYS A 513 -25.72 -14.77 -52.24
CA LYS A 513 -25.97 -14.03 -53.47
C LYS A 513 -27.47 -13.69 -53.55
N VAL A 514 -27.83 -12.41 -53.72
CA VAL A 514 -28.96 -11.99 -54.56
C VAL A 514 -28.54 -10.72 -55.30
N LEU A 515 -28.85 -10.71 -56.58
CA LEU A 515 -28.46 -9.80 -57.65
C LEU A 515 -29.63 -8.85 -57.93
N THR A 516 -29.38 -7.55 -58.13
CA THR A 516 -29.86 -6.67 -59.25
C THR A 516 -29.76 -5.16 -58.92
N ASP A 517 -28.85 -4.50 -59.64
CA ASP A 517 -28.86 -3.19 -60.35
C ASP A 517 -29.49 -1.86 -59.84
N PRO A 518 -28.99 -0.70 -60.34
CA PRO A 518 -29.13 0.63 -59.72
C PRO A 518 -30.10 1.57 -60.47
N ILE A 519 -30.49 2.70 -59.87
CA ILE A 519 -30.72 4.01 -60.53
C ILE A 519 -30.89 5.11 -59.46
N SER A 520 -30.41 6.29 -59.82
CA SER A 520 -30.29 7.53 -59.05
C SER A 520 -31.53 8.44 -59.08
N LEU A 521 -31.46 9.46 -58.19
CA LEU A 521 -31.94 10.85 -58.29
C LEU A 521 -33.25 11.29 -57.59
N ASN A 522 -33.07 12.34 -56.78
CA ASN A 522 -33.93 13.49 -56.43
C ASN A 522 -35.31 13.32 -55.77
N HIS A 523 -35.50 13.92 -54.58
CA HIS A 523 -36.26 15.19 -54.45
C HIS A 523 -36.23 15.76 -53.02
N ASP A 524 -35.82 17.03 -52.94
CA ASP A 524 -36.45 18.20 -52.33
C ASP A 524 -37.02 18.29 -50.90
N ARG A 525 -36.69 19.47 -50.33
CA ARG A 525 -37.26 20.13 -49.16
C ARG A 525 -38.69 20.61 -49.43
N VAL A 526 -39.57 20.52 -48.42
CA VAL A 526 -40.63 21.51 -48.17
C VAL A 526 -40.86 21.66 -46.66
N GLN A 527 -40.87 22.92 -46.18
CA GLN A 527 -41.33 23.37 -44.86
C GLN A 527 -42.86 23.54 -44.85
N CYS A 528 -43.52 23.36 -43.70
CA CYS A 528 -44.72 24.12 -43.35
C CYS A 528 -44.78 24.40 -41.82
N LEU A 529 -45.12 25.65 -41.50
CA LEU A 529 -45.55 26.19 -40.21
C LEU A 529 -47.04 25.86 -39.96
N GLU A 530 -47.48 25.78 -38.70
CA GLU A 530 -48.71 26.43 -38.28
C GLU A 530 -48.85 26.61 -36.75
N HIS A 531 -49.54 27.69 -36.38
CA HIS A 531 -49.81 28.23 -35.05
C HIS A 531 -51.11 27.66 -34.45
N GLY A 532 -51.29 27.74 -33.13
CA GLY A 532 -52.58 27.43 -32.49
C GLY A 532 -52.70 27.70 -30.98
N SER A 533 -52.95 28.97 -30.64
CA SER A 533 -53.80 29.52 -29.55
C SER A 533 -53.75 29.00 -28.09
N HIS A 534 -53.53 29.98 -27.19
CA HIS A 534 -53.68 29.93 -25.73
C HIS A 534 -55.13 30.15 -25.24
N HIS A 535 -55.47 29.54 -24.10
CA HIS A 535 -56.48 30.05 -23.15
C HIS A 535 -55.98 30.04 -21.69
N PRO A 536 -56.47 30.93 -20.80
CA PRO A 536 -55.76 31.36 -19.60
C PRO A 536 -56.52 31.02 -18.31
N MET A 537 -56.31 29.83 -17.74
CA MET A 537 -56.67 29.55 -16.34
C MET A 537 -55.60 28.75 -15.56
N ALA A 538 -54.47 28.45 -16.17
CA ALA A 538 -53.37 27.71 -15.53
C ALA A 538 -52.30 28.62 -14.88
N ARG A 539 -52.60 29.88 -14.55
CA ARG A 539 -51.58 30.87 -14.15
C ARG A 539 -51.27 30.89 -12.64
N VAL A 540 -52.09 30.26 -11.79
CA VAL A 540 -51.86 30.25 -10.34
C VAL A 540 -51.24 28.92 -9.85
N GLU A 541 -51.68 27.76 -10.36
CA GLU A 541 -51.06 26.46 -10.04
C GLU A 541 -49.66 26.25 -10.67
N ALA A 542 -49.38 26.91 -11.79
CA ALA A 542 -48.06 26.87 -12.43
C ALA A 542 -46.98 27.66 -11.65
N ARG A 543 -47.36 28.66 -10.84
CA ARG A 543 -46.40 29.46 -10.05
C ARG A 543 -45.85 28.71 -8.84
N ILE A 544 -46.64 27.85 -8.19
CA ILE A 544 -46.19 27.05 -7.04
C ILE A 544 -45.42 25.79 -7.51
N ASN A 545 -45.83 25.16 -8.63
CA ASN A 545 -45.09 24.05 -9.24
C ASN A 545 -43.83 24.47 -10.03
N MET A 546 -43.62 25.77 -10.29
CA MET A 546 -42.38 26.31 -10.87
C MET A 546 -41.20 26.37 -9.88
N LEU A 547 -41.43 26.19 -8.57
CA LEU A 547 -40.34 26.32 -7.60
C LEU A 547 -39.36 25.13 -7.61
N TRP A 548 -39.83 23.91 -7.91
CA TRP A 548 -39.10 22.66 -7.73
C TRP A 548 -38.88 21.87 -9.03
N THR A 549 -38.18 22.47 -10.00
CA THR A 549 -37.71 21.72 -11.19
C THR A 549 -36.60 20.72 -10.83
N ALA A 550 -36.43 19.66 -11.62
CA ALA A 550 -35.38 18.64 -11.43
C ALA A 550 -33.98 19.23 -11.22
N ASP A 551 -33.63 20.28 -11.98
CA ASP A 551 -32.39 21.04 -11.81
C ASP A 551 -32.23 21.60 -10.40
N ARG A 552 -33.26 22.27 -9.87
CA ARG A 552 -33.21 22.89 -8.53
C ARG A 552 -33.11 21.85 -7.43
N MET A 553 -33.75 20.69 -7.58
CA MET A 553 -33.65 19.61 -6.61
C MET A 553 -32.25 18.97 -6.57
N LEU A 554 -31.66 18.73 -7.74
CA LEU A 554 -30.29 18.19 -7.84
C LEU A 554 -29.25 19.18 -7.31
N ILE A 555 -29.37 20.47 -7.67
CA ILE A 555 -28.47 21.51 -7.15
C ILE A 555 -28.65 21.70 -5.65
N GLY A 556 -29.88 21.70 -5.14
CA GLY A 556 -30.14 21.74 -3.71
C GLY A 556 -29.48 20.57 -2.97
N ALA A 557 -29.69 19.34 -3.43
CA ALA A 557 -29.05 18.16 -2.85
C ALA A 557 -27.51 18.22 -2.93
N TRP A 558 -26.96 18.70 -4.04
CA TRP A 558 -25.51 18.90 -4.21
C TRP A 558 -24.93 19.95 -3.24
N VAL A 559 -25.66 21.02 -2.95
CA VAL A 559 -25.24 22.02 -1.95
C VAL A 559 -25.13 21.38 -0.56
N PHE A 560 -26.16 20.64 -0.13
CA PHE A 560 -26.19 20.05 1.21
C PHE A 560 -25.19 18.90 1.40
N ILE A 561 -25.03 18.02 0.40
CA ILE A 561 -24.22 16.80 0.52
C ILE A 561 -22.77 17.03 0.06
N GLY A 562 -22.55 18.00 -0.82
CA GLY A 562 -21.24 18.29 -1.41
C GLY A 562 -20.63 19.59 -0.91
N LEU A 563 -21.27 20.73 -1.20
CA LEU A 563 -20.67 22.05 -1.01
C LEU A 563 -20.50 22.44 0.47
N ILE A 564 -21.52 22.22 1.32
CA ILE A 564 -21.44 22.57 2.74
C ILE A 564 -20.30 21.82 3.44
N PRO A 565 -20.19 20.48 3.33
CA PRO A 565 -19.04 19.75 3.88
C PRO A 565 -17.69 20.24 3.34
N TYR A 566 -17.64 20.61 2.06
CA TYR A 566 -16.42 21.14 1.45
C TYR A 566 -15.99 22.50 2.05
N ILE A 567 -16.94 23.39 2.32
CA ILE A 567 -16.67 24.68 2.99
C ILE A 567 -16.15 24.45 4.42
N LEU A 568 -16.76 23.52 5.16
CA LEU A 568 -16.31 23.16 6.50
C LEU A 568 -14.87 22.62 6.48
N MET A 569 -14.54 21.80 5.48
CA MET A 569 -13.19 21.27 5.28
C MET A 569 -12.17 22.37 4.91
N ILE A 570 -12.53 23.35 4.08
CA ILE A 570 -11.67 24.50 3.79
C ILE A 570 -11.40 25.30 5.07
N ARG A 571 -12.45 25.58 5.86
CA ARG A 571 -12.30 26.28 7.15
C ARG A 571 -11.35 25.52 8.07
N SER A 572 -11.49 24.20 8.15
CA SER A 572 -10.60 23.31 8.91
C SER A 572 -9.14 23.47 8.48
N TYR A 573 -8.89 23.30 7.18
CA TYR A 573 -7.56 23.44 6.60
C TYR A 573 -6.93 24.81 6.88
N LEU A 574 -7.72 25.89 6.75
CA LEU A 574 -7.25 27.25 7.04
C LEU A 574 -6.87 27.44 8.51
N ASN A 575 -7.66 26.89 9.45
CA ASN A 575 -7.33 26.95 10.87
C ASN A 575 -5.99 26.26 11.17
N PHE A 576 -5.75 25.09 10.57
CA PHE A 576 -4.54 24.31 10.85
C PHE A 576 -3.29 24.81 10.12
N VAL A 577 -3.43 25.45 8.95
CA VAL A 577 -2.28 26.02 8.22
C VAL A 577 -1.88 27.41 8.74
N THR A 578 -2.75 28.05 9.53
CA THR A 578 -2.46 29.36 10.12
C THR A 578 -1.33 29.21 11.13
N PRO A 579 -0.28 30.06 11.07
CA PRO A 579 0.80 30.01 12.05
C PRO A 579 0.28 30.31 13.46
N HIS A 580 0.75 29.54 14.44
CA HIS A 580 0.37 29.69 15.84
C HIS A 580 1.57 30.09 16.70
N LYS A 581 1.30 30.62 17.90
CA LYS A 581 2.31 30.94 18.91
C LYS A 581 1.83 30.34 20.24
N ILE A 582 2.76 29.75 20.99
CA ILE A 582 2.47 29.16 22.30
C ILE A 582 2.44 30.27 23.35
N THR A 583 1.49 30.22 24.29
CA THR A 583 1.42 31.13 25.43
C THR A 583 2.72 31.11 26.22
N GLU A 584 3.26 32.29 26.52
CA GLU A 584 4.62 32.46 27.08
C GLU A 584 4.78 31.79 28.45
N THR A 585 3.70 31.65 29.23
CA THR A 585 3.70 30.95 30.53
C THR A 585 3.94 29.44 30.41
N LEU A 586 3.71 28.85 29.24
CA LEU A 586 3.87 27.43 28.94
C LEU A 586 5.19 27.10 28.23
N VAL A 587 5.94 28.11 27.82
CA VAL A 587 7.25 27.97 27.17
C VAL A 587 8.34 27.89 28.23
N ILE A 588 9.22 26.90 28.10
CA ILE A 588 10.34 26.73 29.04
C ILE A 588 11.56 27.53 28.53
N PRO A 589 12.12 28.45 29.33
CA PRO A 589 13.35 29.16 28.98
C PRO A 589 14.55 28.21 28.82
N LEU A 590 15.49 28.58 27.96
CA LEU A 590 16.72 27.83 27.74
C LEU A 590 17.52 27.72 29.06
N GLY A 591 17.99 26.51 29.38
CA GLY A 591 18.85 26.25 30.54
C GLY A 591 18.13 25.80 31.83
N VAL A 592 16.79 25.76 31.84
CA VAL A 592 16.02 25.20 32.98
C VAL A 592 16.07 23.67 32.92
N GLN A 593 16.42 23.02 34.03
CA GLN A 593 16.54 21.55 34.09
C GLN A 593 15.20 20.85 34.36
N LYS A 594 15.06 19.66 33.79
CA LYS A 594 13.93 18.75 34.02
C LYS A 594 14.02 18.14 35.42
N GLN A 595 12.88 18.06 36.10
CA GLN A 595 12.77 17.45 37.43
C GLN A 595 11.69 16.37 37.43
N THR A 596 11.91 15.30 38.17
CA THR A 596 10.97 14.16 38.28
C THR A 596 10.59 13.83 39.74
N GLU A 597 11.21 14.49 40.70
CA GLU A 597 10.99 14.25 42.13
C GLU A 597 9.62 14.75 42.59
N ASN A 598 8.90 13.93 43.37
CA ASN A 598 7.56 14.24 43.90
C ASN A 598 6.56 14.67 42.82
N LEU A 599 6.65 14.06 41.62
CA LEU A 599 5.79 14.35 40.47
C LEU A 599 4.29 14.40 40.80
N PRO A 600 3.71 13.45 41.56
CA PRO A 600 2.27 13.45 41.85
C PRO A 600 1.83 14.60 42.78
N GLU A 601 2.74 15.15 43.59
CA GLU A 601 2.46 16.27 44.48
C GLU A 601 2.57 17.61 43.76
N ARG A 602 3.54 17.73 42.84
CA ARG A 602 3.79 18.97 42.06
C ARG A 602 2.88 19.10 40.85
N CYS A 603 2.49 17.98 40.24
CA CYS A 603 1.64 17.90 39.06
C CYS A 603 0.45 16.98 39.37
N PRO A 604 -0.58 17.44 40.10
CA PRO A 604 -1.60 16.57 40.68
C PRO A 604 -2.75 16.19 39.71
N ILE A 605 -2.49 16.09 38.41
CA ILE A 605 -3.53 15.80 37.41
C ILE A 605 -3.60 14.29 37.10
N GLU A 606 -4.81 13.75 37.01
CA GLU A 606 -5.03 12.35 36.62
C GLU A 606 -5.58 12.21 35.19
N GLY A 607 -6.15 13.29 34.65
CA GLY A 607 -6.65 13.36 33.28
C GLY A 607 -7.28 14.70 32.96
N PHE A 608 -7.72 14.87 31.72
CA PHE A 608 -8.45 16.06 31.30
C PHE A 608 -9.72 15.71 30.51
N PHE A 609 -10.68 16.62 30.58
CA PHE A 609 -11.93 16.57 29.85
C PHE A 609 -11.93 17.65 28.77
N LEU A 610 -11.90 17.22 27.50
CA LEU A 610 -11.81 18.07 26.32
C LEU A 610 -12.74 17.56 25.23
N GLY A 611 -13.48 18.46 24.58
CA GLY A 611 -14.47 18.09 23.56
C GLY A 611 -15.55 17.13 24.08
N GLN A 612 -15.83 17.22 25.39
CA GLN A 612 -16.72 16.31 26.12
C GLN A 612 -16.28 14.83 26.15
N VAL A 613 -14.97 14.58 26.01
CA VAL A 613 -14.33 13.27 26.10
C VAL A 613 -13.29 13.28 27.21
N TRP A 614 -13.21 12.18 27.98
CA TRP A 614 -12.14 11.95 28.95
C TRP A 614 -10.86 11.46 28.27
N TRP A 615 -9.72 12.05 28.63
CA TRP A 615 -8.40 11.66 28.15
C TRP A 615 -7.50 11.30 29.33
N ASN A 616 -6.88 10.12 29.24
CA ASN A 616 -5.89 9.72 30.25
C ASN A 616 -4.62 10.52 30.05
N VAL A 617 -4.07 11.03 31.14
CA VAL A 617 -2.81 11.73 31.13
C VAL A 617 -1.78 10.90 31.87
N GLU A 618 -0.57 10.95 31.35
CA GLU A 618 0.60 10.47 32.05
C GLU A 618 1.62 11.61 32.18
N LEU A 619 2.19 11.74 33.36
CA LEU A 619 3.14 12.79 33.69
C LEU A 619 4.55 12.23 33.61
N THR A 620 5.46 12.97 32.99
CA THR A 620 6.85 12.50 32.82
C THR A 620 7.84 13.34 33.62
N HIS A 621 7.72 14.66 33.60
CA HIS A 621 8.62 15.58 34.30
C HIS A 621 7.97 16.97 34.48
N TYR A 622 8.60 17.84 35.26
CA TYR A 622 8.23 19.25 35.40
C TYR A 622 9.44 20.17 35.38
N TYR A 623 9.15 21.46 35.25
CA TYR A 623 10.09 22.57 35.29
C TYR A 623 9.66 23.56 36.37
N THR A 624 10.64 24.14 37.07
CA THR A 624 10.40 25.19 38.07
C THR A 624 10.67 26.55 37.43
N LEU A 625 9.64 27.40 37.36
CA LEU A 625 9.70 28.76 36.80
C LEU A 625 9.27 29.80 37.86
N PRO A 626 9.55 31.10 37.66
CA PRO A 626 9.18 32.15 38.63
C PRO A 626 7.68 32.23 38.92
N HIS A 627 6.84 31.87 37.95
CA HIS A 627 5.38 31.84 38.07
C HIS A 627 4.82 30.48 38.50
N GLY A 628 5.67 29.54 38.92
CA GLY A 628 5.26 28.23 39.44
C GLY A 628 5.79 27.05 38.62
N TYR A 629 5.11 25.91 38.73
CA TYR A 629 5.51 24.68 38.03
C TYR A 629 4.86 24.59 36.66
N VAL A 630 5.65 24.18 35.66
CA VAL A 630 5.16 23.78 34.34
C VAL A 630 5.43 22.30 34.17
N CYS A 631 4.37 21.53 34.00
CA CYS A 631 4.40 20.07 33.99
C CYS A 631 4.28 19.56 32.56
N HIS A 632 5.12 18.60 32.18
CA HIS A 632 5.02 17.92 30.90
C HIS A 632 4.18 16.65 31.04
N TYR A 633 3.37 16.39 30.02
CA TYR A 633 2.48 15.25 30.00
C TYR A 633 2.36 14.61 28.62
N VAL A 634 1.99 13.33 28.61
CA VAL A 634 1.81 12.53 27.42
C VAL A 634 0.48 11.78 27.43
N VAL A 635 -0.06 11.53 26.25
CA VAL A 635 -1.18 10.59 26.03
C VAL A 635 -0.70 9.53 25.05
N PRO A 636 -0.07 8.44 25.53
CA PRO A 636 0.71 7.55 24.70
C PRO A 636 -0.08 6.88 23.58
N GLN A 637 -1.31 6.46 23.85
CA GLN A 637 -2.20 5.82 22.88
C GLN A 637 -2.61 6.72 21.71
N TYR A 638 -2.35 8.02 21.80
CA TYR A 638 -2.64 9.00 20.75
C TYR A 638 -1.40 9.79 20.30
N ASN A 639 -0.21 9.51 20.84
CA ASN A 639 1.02 10.27 20.56
C ASN A 639 0.82 11.79 20.77
N ILE A 640 0.17 12.13 21.88
CA ILE A 640 -0.02 13.52 22.33
C ILE A 640 1.05 13.84 23.35
N HIS A 641 1.65 15.02 23.24
CA HIS A 641 2.64 15.57 24.16
C HIS A 641 2.36 17.05 24.37
N GLY A 642 2.68 17.56 25.55
CA GLY A 642 2.42 18.97 25.84
C GLY A 642 2.85 19.38 27.23
N ASN A 643 2.70 20.67 27.50
CA ASN A 643 2.95 21.25 28.81
C ASN A 643 1.68 21.89 29.35
N PHE A 644 1.52 21.86 30.67
CA PHE A 644 0.45 22.58 31.36
C PHE A 644 0.97 23.35 32.58
N HIS A 645 0.20 24.34 32.98
CA HIS A 645 0.41 25.15 34.15
C HIS A 645 -0.90 25.32 34.92
N ILE A 646 -0.83 25.18 36.24
CA ILE A 646 -1.93 25.39 37.17
C ILE A 646 -1.60 26.65 37.98
N GLY A 647 -2.49 27.65 37.96
CA GLY A 647 -2.30 28.84 38.78
C GLY A 647 -2.57 28.57 40.26
N ASP A 648 -2.04 29.44 41.11
CA ASP A 648 -2.05 29.35 42.56
C ASP A 648 -3.31 29.94 43.21
N GLN A 649 -4.02 30.81 42.51
CA GLN A 649 -5.24 31.46 43.00
C GLN A 649 -6.51 30.77 42.51
N LYS A 650 -7.49 30.58 43.41
CA LYS A 650 -8.82 30.06 43.06
C LYS A 650 -9.50 31.00 42.06
N THR A 651 -10.17 30.42 41.06
CA THR A 651 -10.88 31.15 40.00
C THR A 651 -12.32 30.69 39.88
N THR A 652 -13.17 31.53 39.29
CA THR A 652 -14.49 31.09 38.83
C THR A 652 -14.31 29.96 37.79
N PRO A 653 -14.98 28.81 37.95
CA PRO A 653 -14.81 27.67 37.06
C PRO A 653 -15.32 27.95 35.64
N TYR A 654 -14.76 27.25 34.66
CA TYR A 654 -15.31 27.23 33.32
C TYR A 654 -16.67 26.53 33.28
N LYS A 655 -17.51 26.87 32.28
CA LYS A 655 -18.85 26.28 32.10
C LYS A 655 -18.88 24.76 31.91
N THR A 656 -17.73 24.17 31.57
CA THR A 656 -17.55 22.72 31.38
C THR A 656 -17.21 22.00 32.68
N THR A 657 -16.88 22.73 33.75
CA THR A 657 -16.52 22.20 35.06
C THR A 657 -17.80 21.83 35.84
N PRO A 658 -17.85 20.68 36.54
CA PRO A 658 -18.98 20.31 37.38
C PRO A 658 -19.18 21.30 38.52
N HIS A 659 -20.45 21.54 38.89
CA HIS A 659 -20.81 22.42 40.01
C HIS A 659 -20.16 22.02 41.36
N GLU A 660 -19.84 20.74 41.50
CA GLU A 660 -19.17 20.20 42.69
C GLU A 660 -17.74 20.73 42.90
N CYS A 661 -17.17 21.37 41.88
CA CYS A 661 -15.83 21.95 41.85
C CYS A 661 -15.85 23.49 41.93
N ASP A 662 -17.01 24.13 42.14
CA ASP A 662 -17.16 25.58 42.10
C ASP A 662 -16.25 26.31 43.11
N ALA A 663 -16.03 25.70 44.29
CA ALA A 663 -15.21 26.26 45.35
C ALA A 663 -13.72 25.88 45.28
N ASP A 664 -13.33 24.89 44.46
CA ASP A 664 -11.99 24.28 44.44
C ASP A 664 -11.40 24.23 43.03
N SER A 665 -11.73 25.24 42.22
CA SER A 665 -11.25 25.42 40.85
C SER A 665 -10.08 26.39 40.76
N TYR A 666 -9.04 26.01 40.03
CA TYR A 666 -7.84 26.80 39.75
C TYR A 666 -7.70 27.06 38.25
N PRO A 667 -7.14 28.19 37.81
CA PRO A 667 -6.95 28.48 36.39
C PRO A 667 -5.95 27.49 35.80
N TYR A 668 -6.28 26.97 34.63
CA TYR A 668 -5.51 25.94 33.96
C TYR A 668 -5.20 26.36 32.53
N GLN A 669 -3.94 26.26 32.14
CA GLN A 669 -3.46 26.54 30.78
C GLN A 669 -2.66 25.34 30.31
N MET A 670 -2.83 24.95 29.06
CA MET A 670 -2.03 23.91 28.45
C MET A 670 -1.93 24.08 26.94
N TYR A 671 -0.93 23.45 26.35
CA TYR A 671 -0.93 23.17 24.93
C TYR A 671 -0.64 21.70 24.71
N LEU A 672 -1.08 21.21 23.55
CA LEU A 672 -0.75 19.88 23.09
C LEU A 672 -0.30 19.90 21.64
N TYR A 673 0.63 19.02 21.34
CA TYR A 673 0.87 18.52 20.01
C TYR A 673 0.44 17.06 19.94
N HIS A 674 -0.21 16.69 18.85
CA HIS A 674 -0.52 15.30 18.56
C HIS A 674 0.07 14.91 17.22
N GLY A 675 0.97 13.92 17.24
CA GLY A 675 1.65 13.45 16.03
C GLY A 675 0.70 12.76 15.06
N SER A 676 0.85 13.05 13.76
CA SER A 676 0.09 12.39 12.67
C SER A 676 0.89 11.22 12.06
N PHE A 677 0.33 10.54 11.05
CA PHE A 677 1.02 9.52 10.24
C PHE A 677 2.13 10.09 9.32
N GLY A 678 2.43 11.40 9.40
CA GLY A 678 3.52 12.10 8.71
C GLY A 678 4.43 12.88 9.67
N TYR A 679 5.44 13.58 9.13
CA TYR A 679 6.38 14.43 9.90
C TYR A 679 5.75 15.77 10.33
N PHE A 680 4.53 15.73 10.86
CA PHE A 680 3.88 16.91 11.45
C PHE A 680 2.95 16.51 12.59
N SER A 681 2.67 17.48 13.45
CA SER A 681 1.76 17.36 14.58
C SER A 681 0.70 18.45 14.53
N PHE A 682 -0.51 18.10 14.94
CA PHE A 682 -1.58 19.07 15.18
C PHE A 682 -1.36 19.75 16.52
N TYR A 683 -1.42 21.07 16.51
CA TYR A 683 -1.32 21.91 17.69
C TYR A 683 -2.70 22.31 18.15
N GLU A 684 -2.90 22.24 19.46
CA GLU A 684 -4.03 22.84 20.12
C GLU A 684 -3.59 23.51 21.43
N GLU A 685 -4.05 24.74 21.64
CA GLU A 685 -3.89 25.46 22.89
C GLU A 685 -5.22 25.44 23.64
N GLN A 686 -5.19 25.15 24.94
CA GLN A 686 -6.38 25.05 25.76
C GLN A 686 -6.27 25.85 27.06
N ILE A 687 -7.43 26.35 27.48
CA ILE A 687 -7.63 27.04 28.75
C ILE A 687 -8.80 26.40 29.50
N GLY A 688 -8.80 26.48 30.81
CA GLY A 688 -9.86 25.86 31.59
C GLY A 688 -9.71 26.03 33.09
N SER A 689 -10.34 25.10 33.81
CA SER A 689 -10.26 25.01 35.26
C SER A 689 -9.82 23.63 35.69
N TYR A 690 -8.81 23.57 36.56
CA TYR A 690 -8.42 22.37 37.27
C TYR A 690 -9.24 22.24 38.55
N CYS A 691 -9.90 21.10 38.75
CA CYS A 691 -10.61 20.80 39.98
C CYS A 691 -9.73 19.98 40.93
N ALA A 692 -9.41 20.54 42.09
CA ALA A 692 -8.58 19.86 43.08
C ALA A 692 -9.30 18.67 43.75
N ARG A 693 -10.64 18.61 43.70
CA ARG A 693 -11.46 17.59 44.35
C ARG A 693 -11.41 16.24 43.62
N ASP A 694 -11.44 16.25 42.29
CA ASP A 694 -11.42 15.06 41.44
C ASP A 694 -10.15 14.94 40.60
N LYS A 695 -9.21 15.88 40.77
CA LYS A 695 -7.92 15.96 40.08
C LYS A 695 -8.02 16.00 38.55
N THR A 696 -9.11 16.56 38.03
CA THR A 696 -9.39 16.65 36.60
C THR A 696 -9.27 18.07 36.08
N ALA A 697 -8.65 18.24 34.91
CA ALA A 697 -8.67 19.51 34.18
C ALA A 697 -9.86 19.55 33.20
N TYR A 698 -10.73 20.55 33.34
CA TYR A 698 -11.87 20.80 32.45
C TYR A 698 -11.53 21.96 31.51
N ILE A 699 -11.30 21.64 30.24
CA ILE A 699 -10.62 22.54 29.30
C ILE A 699 -11.42 22.78 28.01
N VAL A 700 -11.17 23.94 27.41
CA VAL A 700 -11.73 24.36 26.13
C VAL A 700 -10.63 24.85 25.20
N SER A 701 -10.81 24.61 23.90
CA SER A 701 -9.87 25.04 22.87
C SER A 701 -9.82 26.56 22.75
N GLN A 702 -8.62 27.12 22.70
CA GLN A 702 -8.31 28.53 22.51
C GLN A 702 -7.63 28.80 21.16
N GLY A 703 -6.72 27.91 20.74
CA GLY A 703 -5.92 28.08 19.53
C GLY A 703 -5.67 26.75 18.81
N LEU A 704 -5.53 26.81 17.49
CA LEU A 704 -5.24 25.65 16.64
C LEU A 704 -4.10 25.98 15.68
N GLY A 705 -3.36 24.95 15.29
CA GLY A 705 -2.29 25.08 14.31
C GLY A 705 -1.67 23.73 13.98
N THR A 706 -0.53 23.76 13.31
CA THR A 706 0.25 22.56 12.99
C THR A 706 1.74 22.89 13.02
N PHE A 707 2.59 21.92 13.30
CA PHE A 707 4.04 22.11 13.27
C PHE A 707 4.76 20.84 12.77
N ASP A 708 5.84 21.02 12.00
CA ASP A 708 6.63 19.93 11.43
C ASP A 708 7.53 19.28 12.50
N ILE A 709 6.90 18.55 13.42
CA ILE A 709 7.52 17.84 14.54
C ILE A 709 6.71 16.57 14.84
N ASN A 710 7.34 15.49 15.28
CA ASN A 710 6.66 14.26 15.69
C ASN A 710 7.62 13.40 16.55
N GLY A 711 7.15 12.29 17.10
CA GLY A 711 8.00 11.30 17.76
C GLY A 711 8.65 11.83 19.04
N HIS A 712 9.93 11.53 19.23
CA HIS A 712 10.63 11.87 20.48
C HIS A 712 11.02 13.35 20.53
N ASP A 713 11.19 14.04 19.40
CA ASP A 713 11.31 15.51 19.41
C ASP A 713 10.12 16.20 20.09
N LEU A 714 8.93 15.58 20.02
CA LEU A 714 7.72 16.10 20.67
C LEU A 714 7.77 16.02 22.19
N VAL A 715 8.47 15.01 22.74
CA VAL A 715 8.69 14.84 24.19
C VAL A 715 9.67 15.90 24.71
N GLU A 716 10.63 16.28 23.86
CA GLU A 716 11.71 17.20 24.19
C GLU A 716 11.38 18.66 23.84
N ASP A 717 10.25 18.92 23.18
CA ASP A 717 9.85 20.27 22.79
C ASP A 717 9.49 21.12 24.01
N THR A 718 10.34 22.11 24.30
CA THR A 718 10.16 23.10 25.36
C THR A 718 9.25 24.27 24.95
N GLY A 719 8.73 24.26 23.73
CA GLY A 719 7.97 25.38 23.18
C GLY A 719 8.86 26.50 22.65
N SER A 720 8.24 27.51 22.04
CA SER A 720 8.94 28.70 21.54
C SER A 720 8.00 29.89 21.53
N THR A 721 8.55 31.08 21.75
CA THR A 721 7.87 32.35 21.60
C THR A 721 7.73 32.81 20.14
N ASN A 722 8.37 32.10 19.20
CA ASN A 722 8.26 32.38 17.77
C ASN A 722 7.01 31.72 17.17
N TYR A 723 6.55 32.27 16.04
CA TYR A 723 5.48 31.65 15.24
C TYR A 723 5.93 30.29 14.69
N ARG A 724 5.05 29.29 14.82
CA ARG A 724 5.22 27.92 14.34
C ARG A 724 4.17 27.60 13.29
N LYS A 725 4.53 26.80 12.28
CA LYS A 725 3.62 26.30 11.24
C LYS A 725 4.17 25.03 10.59
N SER A 726 3.31 24.19 10.03
CA SER A 726 3.70 23.03 9.23
C SER A 726 3.65 23.36 7.73
N TYR A 727 4.79 23.18 7.04
CA TYR A 727 4.81 23.22 5.59
C TYR A 727 4.29 21.91 4.99
N TRP A 728 4.53 20.79 5.66
CA TRP A 728 4.10 19.47 5.19
C TRP A 728 2.57 19.37 5.12
N TYR A 729 1.88 19.68 6.23
CA TYR A 729 0.44 19.71 6.29
C TYR A 729 -0.15 20.74 5.32
N GLY A 730 0.50 21.91 5.22
CA GLY A 730 0.12 22.94 4.24
C GLY A 730 0.04 22.39 2.82
N ILE A 731 1.06 21.64 2.37
CA ILE A 731 1.12 21.07 1.02
C ILE A 731 0.14 19.90 0.84
N ILE A 732 0.19 18.89 1.71
CA ILE A 732 -0.65 17.68 1.57
C ILE A 732 -2.13 18.01 1.75
N GLY A 733 -2.46 18.84 2.73
CA GLY A 733 -3.81 19.36 2.94
C GLY A 733 -4.32 20.14 1.74
N ALA A 734 -3.48 20.99 1.12
CA ALA A 734 -3.85 21.71 -0.10
C ALA A 734 -4.17 20.74 -1.26
N ILE A 735 -3.35 19.71 -1.47
CA ILE A 735 -3.59 18.70 -2.51
C ILE A 735 -4.95 18.02 -2.30
N TRP A 736 -5.27 17.67 -1.05
CA TRP A 736 -6.57 17.07 -0.71
C TRP A 736 -7.75 18.02 -0.94
N VAL A 737 -7.64 19.29 -0.52
CA VAL A 737 -8.67 20.32 -0.74
C VAL A 737 -8.90 20.55 -2.23
N VAL A 738 -7.84 20.64 -3.03
CA VAL A 738 -7.92 20.80 -4.49
C VAL A 738 -8.59 19.59 -5.11
N TYR A 739 -8.17 18.38 -4.74
CA TYR A 739 -8.74 17.14 -5.26
C TYR A 739 -10.26 17.05 -5.00
N ARG A 740 -10.69 17.35 -3.77
CA ARG A 740 -12.12 17.38 -3.39
C ARG A 740 -12.89 18.46 -4.14
N GLY A 741 -12.29 19.62 -4.36
CA GLY A 741 -12.86 20.70 -5.19
C GLY A 741 -13.07 20.26 -6.64
N LEU A 742 -12.13 19.52 -7.22
CA LEU A 742 -12.27 18.97 -8.57
C LEU A 742 -13.40 17.92 -8.67
N VAL A 743 -13.52 17.03 -7.67
CA VAL A 743 -14.63 16.06 -7.58
C VAL A 743 -15.98 16.78 -7.47
N LEU A 744 -16.03 17.83 -6.65
CA LEU A 744 -17.23 18.64 -6.42
C LEU A 744 -17.65 19.40 -7.69
N ARG A 745 -16.70 19.97 -8.43
CA ARG A 745 -16.95 20.61 -9.73
C ARG A 745 -17.45 19.60 -10.76
N ARG A 746 -16.81 18.43 -10.85
CA ARG A 746 -17.24 17.34 -11.76
C ARG A 746 -18.68 16.93 -11.48
N SER A 747 -19.03 16.71 -10.20
CA SER A 747 -20.39 16.31 -9.82
C SER A 747 -21.42 17.40 -10.10
N TYR A 748 -21.08 18.68 -9.89
CA TYR A 748 -21.95 19.82 -10.24
C TYR A 748 -22.34 19.82 -11.72
N VAL A 749 -21.34 19.70 -12.61
CA VAL A 749 -21.57 19.69 -14.06
C VAL A 749 -22.47 18.53 -14.47
N ILE A 750 -22.25 17.34 -13.89
CA ILE A 750 -23.07 16.16 -14.17
C ILE A 750 -24.50 16.35 -13.68
N CYS A 751 -24.70 16.86 -12.46
CA CYS A 751 -26.02 17.11 -11.89
C CYS A 751 -26.80 18.13 -12.74
N LYS A 752 -26.14 19.22 -13.17
CA LYS A 752 -26.75 20.22 -14.05
C LYS A 752 -27.16 19.63 -15.41
N ARG A 753 -26.29 18.84 -16.04
CA ARG A 753 -26.60 18.19 -17.33
C ARG A 753 -27.74 17.16 -17.21
N TYR A 754 -27.77 16.41 -16.11
CA TYR A 754 -28.81 15.42 -15.86
C TYR A 754 -30.16 16.10 -15.61
N GLY A 755 -30.21 17.16 -14.79
CA GLY A 755 -31.41 17.95 -14.55
C GLY A 755 -31.97 18.60 -15.83
N GLN A 756 -31.10 19.15 -16.69
CA GLN A 756 -31.48 19.70 -17.99
C GLN A 756 -32.11 18.62 -18.88
N ARG A 757 -31.57 17.40 -18.87
CA ARG A 757 -32.14 16.26 -19.59
C ARG A 757 -33.51 15.87 -19.05
N CYS A 758 -33.65 15.77 -17.73
CA CYS A 758 -34.94 15.49 -17.10
C CYS A 758 -35.98 16.55 -17.49
N ARG A 759 -35.61 17.83 -17.48
CA ARG A 759 -36.48 18.93 -17.91
C ARG A 759 -36.85 18.81 -19.40
N ALA A 760 -35.90 18.53 -20.28
CA ALA A 760 -36.15 18.36 -21.70
C ALA A 760 -37.09 17.18 -22.01
N MET A 761 -37.04 16.12 -21.20
CA MET A 761 -37.92 14.96 -21.31
C MET A 761 -39.22 15.07 -20.50
N GLY A 762 -39.50 16.22 -19.86
CA GLY A 762 -40.71 16.42 -19.05
C GLY A 762 -40.76 15.59 -17.76
N VAL A 763 -39.62 15.04 -17.31
CA VAL A 763 -39.54 14.12 -16.17
C VAL A 763 -39.23 14.89 -14.89
N LYS A 764 -40.08 14.71 -13.87
CA LYS A 764 -39.86 15.22 -12.52
C LYS A 764 -39.01 14.22 -11.71
N LEU A 765 -38.14 14.74 -10.84
CA LEU A 765 -37.37 13.97 -9.86
C LEU A 765 -37.96 14.16 -8.47
N ARG A 766 -37.99 13.12 -7.65
CA ARG A 766 -38.30 13.24 -6.22
C ARG A 766 -37.04 13.49 -5.40
N ARG A 767 -37.20 13.95 -4.16
CA ARG A 767 -36.08 14.27 -3.25
C ARG A 767 -35.14 13.07 -3.05
N LYS A 768 -35.70 11.87 -2.85
CA LYS A 768 -34.93 10.63 -2.68
C LYS A 768 -34.08 10.32 -3.92
N GLU A 769 -34.65 10.47 -5.11
CA GLU A 769 -33.96 10.20 -6.38
C GLU A 769 -32.80 11.18 -6.60
N ALA A 770 -33.03 12.47 -6.35
CA ALA A 770 -32.00 13.50 -6.48
C ALA A 770 -30.82 13.28 -5.52
N VAL A 771 -31.10 12.92 -4.27
CA VAL A 771 -30.07 12.64 -3.25
C VAL A 771 -29.19 11.44 -3.64
N VAL A 772 -29.81 10.34 -4.06
CA VAL A 772 -29.09 9.13 -4.50
C VAL A 772 -28.20 9.46 -5.70
N PHE A 773 -28.74 10.16 -6.71
CA PHE A 773 -27.98 10.55 -7.88
C PHE A 773 -26.75 11.39 -7.51
N VAL A 774 -26.91 12.41 -6.65
CA VAL A 774 -25.82 13.28 -6.19
C VAL A 774 -24.74 12.47 -5.44
N HIS A 775 -25.12 11.54 -4.56
CA HIS A 775 -24.16 10.69 -3.85
C HIS A 775 -23.32 9.80 -4.77
N GLU A 776 -23.92 9.25 -5.83
CA GLU A 776 -23.19 8.48 -6.85
C GLU A 776 -22.18 9.38 -7.59
N GLN A 777 -22.54 10.64 -7.89
CA GLN A 777 -21.64 11.56 -8.61
C GLN A 777 -20.49 12.12 -7.73
N LEU A 778 -20.67 12.15 -6.41
CA LEU A 778 -19.65 12.54 -5.43
C LEU A 778 -18.65 11.42 -5.09
N ARG A 779 -18.70 10.29 -5.81
CA ARG A 779 -17.72 9.20 -5.69
C ARG A 779 -16.29 9.73 -5.88
N LEU A 780 -15.37 9.34 -4.99
CA LEU A 780 -13.96 9.76 -5.06
C LEU A 780 -13.28 9.16 -6.31
N THR A 781 -13.49 7.87 -6.57
CA THR A 781 -12.86 7.16 -7.68
C THR A 781 -13.62 7.35 -9.01
N GLY A 782 -12.88 7.41 -10.12
CA GLY A 782 -13.44 7.17 -11.45
C GLY A 782 -13.63 5.67 -11.71
N HIS A 783 -14.51 5.30 -12.67
CA HIS A 783 -14.83 3.89 -12.94
C HIS A 783 -13.62 3.03 -13.37
N ASN A 784 -12.55 3.64 -13.88
CA ASN A 784 -11.30 2.97 -14.28
C ASN A 784 -10.15 3.14 -13.27
N ALA A 785 -10.42 3.50 -12.00
CA ALA A 785 -9.36 3.65 -11.01
C ALA A 785 -8.58 2.34 -10.79
N THR A 786 -7.25 2.44 -10.68
CA THR A 786 -6.37 1.30 -10.35
C THR A 786 -6.38 1.03 -8.84
N LYS A 787 -5.80 -0.08 -8.39
CA LYS A 787 -5.63 -0.36 -6.94
C LYS A 787 -4.74 0.70 -6.28
N LEU A 788 -3.64 1.08 -6.94
CA LEU A 788 -2.72 2.11 -6.44
C LEU A 788 -3.45 3.45 -6.26
N HIS A 789 -4.25 3.87 -7.23
CA HIS A 789 -5.03 5.10 -7.10
C HIS A 789 -5.96 5.06 -5.88
N ARG A 790 -6.59 3.92 -5.59
CA ARG A 790 -7.44 3.76 -4.40
C ARG A 790 -6.63 3.84 -3.11
N VAL A 791 -5.44 3.26 -3.06
CA VAL A 791 -4.53 3.32 -1.90
C VAL A 791 -4.09 4.75 -1.63
N VAL A 792 -3.69 5.50 -2.66
CA VAL A 792 -3.32 6.92 -2.52
C VAL A 792 -4.50 7.75 -2.01
N LEU A 793 -5.72 7.48 -2.50
CA LEU A 793 -6.92 8.16 -2.00
C LEU A 793 -7.27 7.79 -0.56
N ILE A 794 -7.00 6.55 -0.12
CA ILE A 794 -7.15 6.17 1.28
C ILE A 794 -6.18 6.96 2.15
N TYR A 795 -4.92 7.10 1.73
CA TYR A 795 -3.95 7.92 2.46
C TYR A 795 -4.42 9.37 2.60
N LEU A 796 -4.81 10.03 1.50
CA LEU A 796 -5.32 11.40 1.55
C LEU A 796 -6.61 11.53 2.37
N LEU A 797 -7.47 10.51 2.36
CA LEU A 797 -8.68 10.47 3.18
C LEU A 797 -8.36 10.33 4.66
N ILE A 798 -7.34 9.55 5.03
CA ILE A 798 -6.87 9.42 6.42
C ILE A 798 -6.35 10.77 6.92
N GLU A 799 -5.54 11.48 6.14
CA GLU A 799 -5.05 12.82 6.52
C GLU A 799 -6.22 13.81 6.74
N GLY A 800 -7.22 13.79 5.85
CA GLY A 800 -8.44 14.58 6.03
C GLY A 800 -9.27 14.16 7.25
N LEU A 801 -9.33 12.87 7.56
CA LEU A 801 -10.03 12.33 8.72
C LEU A 801 -9.37 12.75 10.03
N MET A 802 -8.03 12.80 10.08
CA MET A 802 -7.31 13.31 11.24
C MET A 802 -7.71 14.77 11.52
N GLY A 803 -7.73 15.63 10.49
CA GLY A 803 -8.18 17.02 10.67
C GLY A 803 -9.61 17.15 11.24
N ASP A 804 -10.55 16.33 10.78
CA ASP A 804 -11.92 16.30 11.33
C ASP A 804 -11.94 15.81 12.79
N LEU A 805 -11.11 14.81 13.12
CA LEU A 805 -10.98 14.27 14.48
C LEU A 805 -10.45 15.35 15.45
N PHE A 806 -9.46 16.16 15.05
CA PHE A 806 -8.97 17.25 15.89
C PHE A 806 -9.97 18.37 16.08
N LEU A 807 -10.66 18.78 15.01
CA LEU A 807 -11.69 19.80 15.14
C LEU A 807 -12.86 19.36 16.02
N LEU A 808 -13.14 18.07 16.07
CA LEU A 808 -14.16 17.51 16.94
C LEU A 808 -13.78 17.69 18.42
N ILE A 809 -12.51 17.55 18.76
CA ILE A 809 -11.97 17.76 20.11
C ILE A 809 -11.91 19.27 20.43
N ALA A 810 -11.61 20.10 19.43
CA ALA A 810 -11.45 21.53 19.57
C ALA A 810 -12.77 22.33 19.65
N ASN A 811 -13.88 21.75 19.22
CA ASN A 811 -15.18 22.42 19.25
C ASN A 811 -16.09 21.85 20.34
N ASN A 812 -16.93 22.71 20.91
CA ASN A 812 -17.96 22.32 21.87
C ASN A 812 -19.38 22.57 21.33
N GLY A 813 -20.37 21.90 21.91
CA GLY A 813 -21.79 22.15 21.63
C GLY A 813 -22.23 21.71 20.23
N PHE A 814 -22.98 22.55 19.52
CA PHE A 814 -23.60 22.18 18.24
C PHE A 814 -22.58 21.96 17.11
N LEU A 815 -21.48 22.73 17.08
CA LEU A 815 -20.43 22.59 16.08
C LEU A 815 -19.72 21.23 16.19
N ALA A 816 -19.48 20.75 17.42
CA ALA A 816 -18.92 19.42 17.66
C ALA A 816 -19.81 18.32 17.06
N LYS A 817 -21.14 18.43 17.23
CA LYS A 817 -22.10 17.47 16.66
C LYS A 817 -22.05 17.43 15.13
N ILE A 818 -21.90 18.58 14.47
CA ILE A 818 -21.71 18.65 13.02
C ILE A 818 -20.41 17.94 12.61
N GLN A 819 -19.33 18.11 13.38
CA GLN A 819 -18.05 17.46 13.09
C GLN A 819 -18.11 15.94 13.25
N TYR A 820 -18.81 15.42 14.27
CA TYR A 820 -19.06 13.98 14.40
C TYR A 820 -19.80 13.40 13.17
N VAL A 821 -20.76 14.14 12.61
CA VAL A 821 -21.44 13.73 11.37
C VAL A 821 -20.48 13.75 10.17
N SER A 822 -19.60 14.76 10.06
CA SER A 822 -18.55 14.82 9.03
C SER A 822 -17.59 13.63 9.13
N LEU A 823 -17.14 13.32 10.35
CA LEU A 823 -16.27 12.18 10.64
C LEU A 823 -16.92 10.86 10.25
N GLY A 824 -18.20 10.65 10.61
CA GLY A 824 -18.98 9.48 10.19
C GLY A 824 -19.07 9.34 8.67
N TYR A 825 -19.28 10.44 7.96
CA TYR A 825 -19.31 10.46 6.49
C TYR A 825 -17.95 10.10 5.87
N ASN A 826 -16.85 10.64 6.40
CA ASN A 826 -15.50 10.31 5.93
C ASN A 826 -15.11 8.86 6.24
N LEU A 827 -15.47 8.32 7.41
CA LEU A 827 -15.33 6.90 7.77
C LEU A 827 -16.14 5.98 6.84
N SER A 828 -17.37 6.36 6.50
CA SER A 828 -18.19 5.67 5.49
C SER A 828 -17.52 5.69 4.11
N GLY A 829 -16.91 6.81 3.73
CA GLY A 829 -16.09 6.95 2.52
C GLY A 829 -14.89 6.00 2.51
N MET A 830 -14.21 5.84 3.65
CA MET A 830 -13.10 4.89 3.82
C MET A 830 -13.58 3.45 3.66
N LEU A 831 -14.66 3.08 4.34
CA LEU A 831 -15.34 1.77 4.23
C LEU A 831 -15.66 1.42 2.77
N LEU A 832 -16.22 2.38 2.03
CA LEU A 832 -16.56 2.23 0.62
C LEU A 832 -15.32 2.06 -0.26
N LEU A 833 -14.27 2.86 -0.06
CA LEU A 833 -13.02 2.72 -0.81
C LEU A 833 -12.34 1.36 -0.54
N VAL A 834 -12.32 0.91 0.71
CA VAL A 834 -11.80 -0.41 1.10
C VAL A 834 -12.61 -1.51 0.42
N PHE A 835 -13.95 -1.42 0.44
CA PHE A 835 -14.80 -2.39 -0.25
C PHE A 835 -14.58 -2.37 -1.76
N GLU A 836 -14.40 -1.20 -2.38
CA GLU A 836 -14.04 -1.11 -3.80
C GLU A 836 -12.70 -1.80 -4.11
N ILE A 837 -11.72 -1.74 -3.20
CA ILE A 837 -10.45 -2.46 -3.36
C ILE A 837 -10.70 -3.97 -3.34
N ILE A 838 -11.47 -4.46 -2.36
CA ILE A 838 -11.84 -5.89 -2.24
C ILE A 838 -12.61 -6.35 -3.49
N GLU A 839 -13.61 -5.58 -3.92
CA GLU A 839 -14.39 -5.85 -5.13
C GLU A 839 -13.50 -5.82 -6.38
N SER A 840 -12.52 -4.90 -6.44
CA SER A 840 -11.54 -4.83 -7.53
C SER A 840 -10.60 -6.04 -7.59
N ALA A 841 -10.38 -6.69 -6.44
CA ALA A 841 -9.49 -7.83 -6.30
C ALA A 841 -10.14 -9.16 -6.67
N ASN A 842 -11.46 -9.20 -6.94
CA ASN A 842 -12.23 -10.41 -7.22
C ASN A 842 -12.13 -11.47 -6.12
N TRP A 843 -12.04 -11.02 -4.86
CA TRP A 843 -11.93 -11.94 -3.70
C TRP A 843 -13.26 -12.55 -3.27
N LEU A 844 -14.39 -11.95 -3.65
CA LEU A 844 -15.73 -12.42 -3.29
C LEU A 844 -16.42 -13.06 -4.50
N ARG A 845 -17.16 -14.15 -4.26
CA ARG A 845 -18.14 -14.68 -5.22
C ARG A 845 -19.28 -13.68 -5.39
N GLU A 846 -19.97 -13.73 -6.53
CA GLU A 846 -21.02 -12.77 -6.87
C GLU A 846 -22.17 -12.72 -5.85
N SER A 847 -22.65 -13.88 -5.40
CA SER A 847 -23.68 -13.96 -4.36
C SER A 847 -23.24 -13.31 -3.04
N THR A 848 -22.02 -13.60 -2.59
CA THR A 848 -21.42 -13.01 -1.39
C THR A 848 -21.19 -11.50 -1.55
N ARG A 849 -20.73 -11.06 -2.74
CA ARG A 849 -20.54 -9.65 -3.08
C ARG A 849 -21.84 -8.88 -2.94
N VAL A 850 -22.91 -9.36 -3.57
CA VAL A 850 -24.24 -8.73 -3.56
C VAL A 850 -24.83 -8.73 -2.15
N PHE A 851 -24.70 -9.84 -1.41
CA PHE A 851 -25.14 -9.94 -0.02
C PHE A 851 -24.53 -8.85 0.86
N PHE A 852 -23.20 -8.75 0.91
CA PHE A 852 -22.52 -7.71 1.71
C PHE A 852 -22.85 -6.31 1.20
N LYS A 853 -22.96 -6.13 -0.13
CA LYS A 853 -23.30 -4.83 -0.72
C LYS A 853 -24.70 -4.37 -0.30
N ARG A 854 -25.70 -5.25 -0.31
CA ARG A 854 -27.07 -4.91 0.10
C ARG A 854 -27.22 -4.75 1.62
N LEU A 855 -26.49 -5.55 2.41
CA LEU A 855 -26.55 -5.49 3.86
C LEU A 855 -25.84 -4.26 4.44
N LEU A 856 -24.63 -3.95 3.96
CA LEU A 856 -23.75 -2.94 4.57
C LEU A 856 -23.65 -1.65 3.76
N PHE A 857 -23.92 -1.71 2.45
CA PHE A 857 -23.72 -0.60 1.52
C PHE A 857 -25.03 -0.25 0.79
N CYS A 858 -26.05 0.11 1.56
CA CYS A 858 -27.32 0.60 1.03
C CYS A 858 -27.68 2.01 1.50
N TYR A 859 -28.36 2.76 0.62
CA TYR A 859 -28.71 4.17 0.87
C TYR A 859 -29.64 4.35 2.07
N GLU A 860 -30.54 3.40 2.33
CA GLU A 860 -31.50 3.46 3.43
C GLU A 860 -30.85 3.30 4.82
N SER A 861 -29.72 2.61 4.94
CA SER A 861 -29.03 2.41 6.22
C SER A 861 -27.77 3.27 6.39
N SER A 862 -27.16 3.74 5.30
CA SER A 862 -25.90 4.49 5.35
C SER A 862 -25.94 5.69 6.28
N LEU A 863 -26.93 6.56 6.07
CA LEU A 863 -27.08 7.81 6.81
C LEU A 863 -27.43 7.56 8.27
N LEU A 864 -28.25 6.54 8.55
CA LEU A 864 -28.60 6.18 9.92
C LEU A 864 -27.38 5.68 10.69
N GLY A 865 -26.58 4.79 10.08
CA GLY A 865 -25.33 4.33 10.68
C GLY A 865 -24.34 5.47 10.95
N GLU A 866 -24.27 6.45 10.04
CA GLU A 866 -23.43 7.64 10.21
C GLU A 866 -23.93 8.54 11.36
N ILE A 867 -25.24 8.79 11.46
CA ILE A 867 -25.85 9.64 12.50
C ILE A 867 -25.80 8.97 13.88
N VAL A 868 -26.15 7.69 13.97
CA VAL A 868 -26.11 6.92 15.22
C VAL A 868 -24.67 6.72 15.68
N GLY A 869 -23.77 6.45 14.73
CA GLY A 869 -22.33 6.44 14.97
C GLY A 869 -21.87 7.77 15.58
N ALA A 870 -22.17 8.89 14.90
CA ALA A 870 -21.84 10.23 15.37
C ALA A 870 -22.39 10.54 16.77
N ALA A 871 -23.63 10.12 17.07
CA ALA A 871 -24.26 10.38 18.37
C ALA A 871 -23.65 9.58 19.53
N LEU A 872 -23.11 8.38 19.26
CA LEU A 872 -22.60 7.46 20.29
C LEU A 872 -21.07 7.40 20.35
N GLN A 873 -20.37 8.04 19.41
CA GLN A 873 -18.91 8.01 19.34
C GLN A 873 -18.25 8.70 20.55
N GLN A 874 -18.85 9.77 21.06
CA GLN A 874 -18.35 10.52 22.23
C GLN A 874 -18.38 9.71 23.54
N PRO A 875 -19.53 9.11 23.96
CA PRO A 875 -19.55 8.27 25.16
C PRO A 875 -18.69 7.01 24.98
N PHE A 876 -18.62 6.46 23.76
CA PHE A 876 -17.74 5.34 23.45
C PHE A 876 -16.26 5.67 23.66
N LEU A 877 -15.78 6.81 23.15
CA LEU A 877 -14.42 7.29 23.34
C LEU A 877 -14.05 7.45 24.82
N THR A 878 -14.96 8.04 25.59
CA THR A 878 -14.80 8.23 27.03
C THR A 878 -14.64 6.88 27.74
N GLN A 879 -15.46 5.88 27.41
CA GLN A 879 -15.35 4.53 27.98
C GLN A 879 -14.09 3.80 27.54
N LEU A 880 -13.71 3.92 26.26
CA LEU A 880 -12.50 3.30 25.71
C LEU A 880 -11.26 3.84 26.43
N ASN A 881 -11.14 5.16 26.53
CA ASN A 881 -10.06 5.81 27.29
C ASN A 881 -10.13 5.41 28.78
N GLY A 882 -11.33 5.33 29.37
CA GLY A 882 -11.52 4.85 30.74
C GLY A 882 -11.10 3.39 31.00
N SER A 883 -10.90 2.59 29.96
CA SER A 883 -10.63 1.15 30.09
C SER A 883 -9.29 0.85 30.77
N ARG A 884 -9.27 -0.23 31.57
CA ARG A 884 -8.08 -0.69 32.30
C ARG A 884 -6.91 -1.02 31.38
N THR A 885 -7.18 -1.48 30.16
CA THR A 885 -6.16 -1.86 29.16
C THR A 885 -5.37 -0.65 28.67
N LEU A 886 -6.05 0.44 28.29
CA LEU A 886 -5.36 1.65 27.82
C LEU A 886 -4.68 2.40 28.97
N LYS A 887 -5.33 2.45 30.15
CA LYS A 887 -4.74 3.07 31.36
C LYS A 887 -3.44 2.42 31.82
N ARG A 888 -3.23 1.12 31.55
CA ARG A 888 -2.06 0.36 32.03
C ARG A 888 -1.01 0.07 30.96
N SER A 889 -1.13 0.73 29.79
CA SER A 889 -0.28 0.47 28.62
C SER A 889 1.11 1.13 28.67
N ASN A 890 1.46 1.79 29.78
CA ASN A 890 2.69 2.59 29.90
C ASN A 890 4.02 1.80 29.92
N ASN A 891 4.00 0.50 30.17
CA ASN A 891 5.23 -0.28 29.99
C ASN A 891 5.43 -0.68 28.52
N VAL A 892 4.36 -0.62 27.71
CA VAL A 892 4.34 -1.10 26.32
C VAL A 892 4.68 0.02 25.33
N ASN A 893 4.20 1.25 25.55
CA ASN A 893 4.61 2.43 24.77
C ASN A 893 6.11 2.74 24.91
N LEU A 894 6.69 2.68 26.11
CA LEU A 894 8.11 2.90 26.34
C LEU A 894 8.95 1.83 25.63
N ALA A 895 8.47 0.58 25.63
CA ALA A 895 9.14 -0.52 24.94
C ALA A 895 9.10 -0.42 23.40
N VAL A 896 7.98 0.06 22.81
CA VAL A 896 7.72 0.00 21.35
C VAL A 896 7.83 1.37 20.64
N SER A 897 7.86 2.49 21.36
CA SER A 897 7.69 3.90 20.93
C SER A 897 6.25 4.43 21.01
N HIS A 898 6.11 5.68 21.48
CA HIS A 898 4.85 6.45 21.47
C HIS A 898 4.21 6.54 20.08
N TYR A 899 5.02 6.60 19.02
CA TYR A 899 4.53 6.66 17.65
C TYR A 899 3.82 5.35 17.23
N VAL A 900 4.47 4.20 17.48
CA VAL A 900 3.92 2.88 17.11
C VAL A 900 2.71 2.54 17.98
N TRP A 901 2.80 2.82 19.29
CA TRP A 901 1.67 2.59 20.19
C TRP A 901 0.44 3.45 19.82
N SER A 902 0.66 4.67 19.33
CA SER A 902 -0.42 5.50 18.79
C SER A 902 -1.07 4.92 17.54
N ILE A 903 -0.31 4.28 16.64
CA ILE A 903 -0.90 3.58 15.49
C ILE A 903 -1.83 2.46 15.97
N VAL A 904 -1.42 1.71 17.00
CA VAL A 904 -2.26 0.65 17.59
C VAL A 904 -3.50 1.26 18.24
N GLY A 905 -3.36 2.32 19.04
CA GLY A 905 -4.48 3.01 19.68
C GLY A 905 -5.49 3.56 18.68
N HIS A 906 -5.04 4.29 17.66
CA HIS A 906 -5.87 4.79 16.57
C HIS A 906 -6.53 3.67 15.78
N SER A 907 -5.81 2.56 15.51
CA SER A 907 -6.36 1.41 14.80
C SER A 907 -7.49 0.75 15.58
N ILE A 908 -7.33 0.55 16.89
CA ILE A 908 -8.39 0.04 17.76
C ILE A 908 -9.62 0.96 17.69
N PHE A 909 -9.42 2.26 17.85
CA PHE A 909 -10.50 3.23 17.78
C PHE A 909 -11.25 3.17 16.43
N VAL A 910 -10.52 3.28 15.32
CA VAL A 910 -11.10 3.28 13.98
C VAL A 910 -11.84 1.97 13.69
N ILE A 911 -11.27 0.81 14.04
CA ILE A 911 -11.90 -0.50 13.84
C ILE A 911 -13.18 -0.62 14.67
N CYS A 912 -13.17 -0.20 15.93
CA CYS A 912 -14.37 -0.25 16.77
C CYS A 912 -15.48 0.65 16.24
N VAL A 913 -15.17 1.89 15.83
CA VAL A 913 -16.16 2.82 15.26
C VAL A 913 -16.70 2.29 13.93
N ILE A 914 -15.84 1.80 13.05
CA ILE A 914 -16.24 1.18 11.78
C ILE A 914 -17.14 -0.03 12.03
N GLY A 915 -16.75 -0.91 12.96
CA GLY A 915 -17.53 -2.09 13.34
C GLY A 915 -18.92 -1.72 13.88
N PHE A 916 -19.01 -0.68 14.70
CA PHE A 916 -20.27 -0.16 15.20
C PHE A 916 -21.16 0.40 14.08
N ILE A 917 -20.61 1.24 13.20
CA ILE A 917 -21.35 1.78 12.04
C ILE A 917 -21.87 0.63 11.16
N MET A 918 -21.04 -0.38 10.90
CA MET A 918 -21.43 -1.56 10.13
C MET A 918 -22.55 -2.35 10.81
N MET A 919 -22.48 -2.53 12.13
CA MET A 919 -23.52 -3.20 12.91
C MET A 919 -24.87 -2.46 12.81
N VAL A 920 -24.88 -1.14 13.04
CA VAL A 920 -26.10 -0.33 12.93
C VAL A 920 -26.69 -0.41 11.51
N ARG A 921 -25.83 -0.33 10.49
CA ARG A 921 -26.25 -0.47 9.08
C ARG A 921 -26.90 -1.82 8.80
N ALA A 922 -26.27 -2.90 9.25
CA ALA A 922 -26.78 -4.25 9.05
C ALA A 922 -28.13 -4.45 9.75
N LEU A 923 -28.24 -4.07 11.03
CA LEU A 923 -29.47 -4.18 11.81
C LEU A 923 -30.61 -3.40 11.15
N TRP A 924 -30.36 -2.14 10.76
CA TRP A 924 -31.38 -1.33 10.12
C TRP A 924 -31.76 -1.85 8.74
N ALA A 925 -30.80 -2.33 7.96
CA ALA A 925 -31.09 -2.95 6.66
C ALA A 925 -32.01 -4.17 6.83
N ILE A 926 -31.73 -5.03 7.82
CA ILE A 926 -32.56 -6.21 8.14
C ILE A 926 -33.98 -5.77 8.52
N VAL A 927 -34.11 -4.85 9.49
CA VAL A 927 -35.42 -4.32 9.93
C VAL A 927 -36.18 -3.69 8.76
N TYR A 928 -35.50 -2.88 7.94
CA TYR A 928 -36.11 -2.22 6.79
C TYR A 928 -36.61 -3.22 5.74
N VAL A 929 -35.82 -4.24 5.42
CA VAL A 929 -36.18 -5.28 4.46
C VAL A 929 -37.32 -6.13 4.98
N MET A 930 -37.29 -6.54 6.24
CA MET A 930 -38.39 -7.26 6.88
C MET A 930 -39.67 -6.43 6.84
N TRP A 931 -39.62 -5.15 7.23
CA TRP A 931 -40.80 -4.29 7.24
C TRP A 931 -41.35 -4.06 5.82
N LYS A 932 -40.48 -3.77 4.85
CA LYS A 932 -40.92 -3.34 3.52
C LYS A 932 -41.29 -4.49 2.59
N HIS A 933 -40.52 -5.58 2.63
CA HIS A 933 -40.61 -6.68 1.67
C HIS A 933 -41.09 -7.98 2.31
N GLN A 934 -41.14 -8.07 3.66
CA GLN A 934 -41.58 -9.25 4.40
C GLN A 934 -40.76 -10.53 4.09
N THR A 935 -39.54 -10.36 3.56
CA THR A 935 -38.62 -11.46 3.24
C THR A 935 -37.16 -11.01 3.32
N LEU A 936 -36.29 -11.85 3.87
CA LEU A 936 -34.84 -11.63 3.89
C LEU A 936 -34.14 -12.06 2.58
N ALA A 937 -34.88 -12.71 1.67
CA ALA A 937 -34.34 -13.16 0.38
C ALA A 937 -33.77 -12.00 -0.46
N ILE A 938 -34.22 -10.76 -0.22
CA ILE A 938 -33.67 -9.54 -0.83
C ILE A 938 -32.15 -9.44 -0.67
N PHE A 939 -31.55 -9.99 0.39
CA PHE A 939 -30.09 -9.93 0.55
C PHE A 939 -29.33 -10.92 -0.33
N SER A 940 -29.88 -12.11 -0.56
CA SER A 940 -29.16 -13.22 -1.22
C SER A 940 -29.49 -13.37 -2.71
N GLU A 941 -30.67 -12.94 -3.15
CA GLU A 941 -31.19 -13.26 -4.48
C GLU A 941 -30.53 -12.46 -5.60
N PRO A 942 -30.06 -13.09 -6.69
CA PRO A 942 -29.41 -12.38 -7.76
C PRO A 942 -30.38 -11.43 -8.49
N CYS A 943 -29.82 -10.37 -9.05
CA CYS A 943 -30.55 -9.45 -9.92
C CYS A 943 -29.67 -9.10 -11.10
N CYS A 944 -30.13 -9.36 -12.32
CA CYS A 944 -29.38 -9.12 -13.55
C CYS A 944 -28.90 -7.66 -13.69
N VAL A 945 -29.66 -6.69 -13.17
CA VAL A 945 -29.27 -5.26 -13.14
C VAL A 945 -28.09 -4.98 -12.20
N ASP A 946 -28.03 -5.64 -11.03
CA ASP A 946 -26.89 -5.49 -10.11
C ASP A 946 -25.59 -6.06 -10.70
N THR A 947 -25.73 -7.14 -11.48
CA THR A 947 -24.64 -7.73 -12.26
C THR A 947 -24.19 -6.79 -13.37
N ALA A 948 -25.12 -6.21 -14.13
CA ALA A 948 -24.83 -5.28 -15.22
C ALA A 948 -24.16 -3.98 -14.72
N MET A 949 -24.65 -3.43 -13.59
CA MET A 949 -24.02 -2.28 -12.93
C MET A 949 -22.64 -2.64 -12.37
N GLY A 950 -22.49 -3.84 -11.78
CA GLY A 950 -21.23 -4.35 -11.24
C GLY A 950 -20.59 -3.38 -10.25
N ARG A 951 -19.35 -2.96 -10.55
CA ARG A 951 -18.55 -2.02 -9.75
C ARG A 951 -18.89 -0.55 -10.00
N ARG A 952 -19.72 -0.25 -11.01
CA ARG A 952 -20.06 1.12 -11.43
C ARG A 952 -21.02 1.79 -10.45
N ASN A 953 -21.79 0.98 -9.72
CA ASN A 953 -22.65 1.43 -8.64
C ASN A 953 -21.90 1.41 -7.29
N LYS A 954 -21.96 2.53 -6.55
CA LYS A 954 -21.35 2.67 -5.22
C LYS A 954 -22.17 1.94 -4.15
N MET A 955 -23.49 2.13 -4.13
CA MET A 955 -24.38 1.58 -3.09
C MET A 955 -25.73 1.11 -3.65
N THR A 956 -26.36 0.11 -3.03
CA THR A 956 -27.69 -0.37 -3.46
C THR A 956 -28.84 0.44 -2.84
N MET A 957 -30.02 0.39 -3.45
CA MET A 957 -31.23 1.05 -2.96
C MET A 957 -32.28 -0.01 -2.60
N LEU A 958 -32.38 -0.39 -1.33
CA LEU A 958 -33.21 -1.51 -0.86
C LEU A 958 -34.71 -1.26 -1.13
N GLY A 959 -35.18 -0.02 -0.97
CA GLY A 959 -36.56 0.35 -1.28
C GLY A 959 -36.84 0.43 -2.78
N GLY A 960 -35.78 0.43 -3.59
CA GLY A 960 -35.82 0.44 -5.05
C GLY A 960 -36.18 -0.90 -5.66
N TYR A 961 -36.04 -2.00 -4.92
CA TYR A 961 -36.45 -3.31 -5.36
C TYR A 961 -37.96 -3.54 -5.25
N ARG A 962 -38.45 -4.51 -6.03
CA ARG A 962 -39.74 -5.17 -5.90
C ARG A 962 -39.50 -6.67 -5.94
N TRP A 963 -40.01 -7.36 -4.93
CA TRP A 963 -40.02 -8.82 -4.88
C TRP A 963 -41.28 -9.34 -5.56
N SER A 964 -41.14 -10.18 -6.59
CA SER A 964 -42.26 -10.76 -7.33
C SER A 964 -41.88 -12.13 -7.86
N ASN A 965 -42.73 -13.14 -7.63
CA ASN A 965 -42.55 -14.52 -8.13
C ASN A 965 -41.16 -15.13 -7.82
N GLY A 966 -40.65 -14.91 -6.60
CA GLY A 966 -39.34 -15.42 -6.20
C GLY A 966 -38.14 -14.70 -6.84
N LYS A 967 -38.37 -13.61 -7.59
CA LYS A 967 -37.34 -12.86 -8.31
C LYS A 967 -37.30 -11.39 -7.90
N LEU A 968 -36.13 -10.78 -8.10
CA LEU A 968 -35.85 -9.39 -7.71
C LEU A 968 -35.84 -8.46 -8.93
N TYR A 969 -36.64 -7.39 -8.88
CA TYR A 969 -36.73 -6.36 -9.91
C TYR A 969 -36.47 -4.96 -9.36
N TYR A 970 -35.82 -4.09 -10.12
CA TYR A 970 -35.71 -2.67 -9.84
C TYR A 970 -36.91 -1.90 -10.38
N LYS A 971 -37.43 -0.97 -9.57
CA LYS A 971 -38.46 -0.02 -9.97
C LYS A 971 -37.90 1.05 -10.92
N PRO A 972 -38.71 1.59 -11.85
CA PRO A 972 -38.33 2.69 -12.73
C PRO A 972 -37.69 3.88 -12.00
N ASP A 973 -38.24 4.24 -10.84
CA ASP A 973 -37.74 5.35 -10.03
C ASP A 973 -36.33 5.10 -9.47
N ALA A 974 -35.99 3.86 -9.17
CA ALA A 974 -34.65 3.47 -8.72
C ALA A 974 -33.65 3.45 -9.87
N LEU A 975 -34.05 2.98 -11.05
CA LEU A 975 -33.22 3.07 -12.25
C LEU A 975 -32.90 4.55 -12.58
N LYS A 976 -33.90 5.42 -12.45
CA LYS A 976 -33.76 6.87 -12.60
C LYS A 976 -32.82 7.47 -11.55
N SER A 977 -32.91 7.06 -10.28
CA SER A 977 -32.03 7.59 -9.22
C SER A 977 -30.55 7.24 -9.42
N PHE A 978 -30.24 6.07 -10.02
CA PHE A 978 -28.89 5.72 -10.45
C PHE A 978 -28.43 6.42 -11.72
N GLY A 979 -29.32 7.16 -12.40
CA GLY A 979 -29.03 7.81 -13.67
C GLY A 979 -28.99 6.86 -14.86
N LEU A 980 -29.58 5.68 -14.74
CA LEU A 980 -29.70 4.71 -15.83
C LEU A 980 -30.75 5.20 -16.83
N VAL A 981 -30.43 5.05 -18.11
CA VAL A 981 -31.30 5.42 -19.21
C VAL A 981 -31.40 4.27 -20.21
N LYS A 982 -32.56 4.16 -20.85
CA LYS A 982 -32.81 3.25 -21.96
C LYS A 982 -32.19 3.87 -23.22
N MET A 983 -31.44 3.08 -23.98
CA MET A 983 -31.03 3.42 -25.34
C MET A 983 -31.70 2.46 -26.31
N GLU A 984 -32.22 2.98 -27.41
CA GLU A 984 -32.75 2.19 -28.52
C GLU A 984 -31.87 2.43 -29.76
N ASP A 985 -31.33 1.36 -30.31
CA ASP A 985 -30.48 1.39 -31.53
C ASP A 985 -31.37 1.38 -32.80
N GLU A 986 -30.78 1.62 -33.97
CA GLU A 986 -31.54 1.67 -35.23
C GLU A 986 -32.30 0.37 -35.55
N ASP A 987 -31.82 -0.75 -35.02
CA ASP A 987 -32.43 -2.09 -35.15
C ASP A 987 -33.53 -2.36 -34.10
N ASN A 988 -34.08 -1.33 -33.43
CA ASN A 988 -35.02 -1.42 -32.30
C ASN A 988 -34.52 -2.29 -31.12
N THR A 989 -33.21 -2.52 -31.02
CA THR A 989 -32.64 -3.25 -29.89
C THR A 989 -32.49 -2.30 -28.71
N GLU A 990 -33.03 -2.71 -27.55
CA GLU A 990 -32.99 -1.93 -26.33
C GLU A 990 -31.72 -2.24 -25.50
N TYR A 991 -31.12 -1.18 -24.97
CA TYR A 991 -29.90 -1.23 -24.18
C TYR A 991 -30.04 -0.40 -22.91
N ILE A 992 -29.30 -0.78 -21.88
CA ILE A 992 -29.13 0.04 -20.68
C ILE A 992 -27.83 0.83 -20.81
N ALA A 993 -27.95 2.15 -20.66
CA ALA A 993 -26.81 3.06 -20.69
C ALA A 993 -26.63 3.78 -19.35
N LEU A 994 -25.38 3.96 -18.98
CA LEU A 994 -24.94 4.67 -17.78
C LEU A 994 -23.88 5.69 -18.16
N ARG A 995 -23.83 6.80 -17.42
CA ARG A 995 -22.74 7.77 -17.56
C ARG A 995 -21.44 7.21 -16.97
N LYS A 996 -20.37 7.20 -17.77
CA LYS A 996 -19.03 6.81 -17.33
C LYS A 996 -18.38 7.96 -16.56
N LEU A 997 -17.99 7.68 -15.33
CA LEU A 997 -17.35 8.65 -14.44
C LEU A 997 -15.84 8.66 -14.67
N TYR A 998 -15.34 9.76 -15.23
CA TYR A 998 -13.89 10.03 -15.35
C TYR A 998 -13.37 10.75 -14.09
N TRP A 999 -12.05 10.83 -13.95
CA TRP A 999 -11.41 11.47 -12.79
C TRP A 999 -11.84 12.93 -12.62
N PHE A 1000 -11.50 13.79 -13.58
CA PHE A 1000 -11.82 15.22 -13.54
C PHE A 1000 -12.49 15.75 -14.82
N ALA A 1001 -12.41 14.99 -15.90
CA ALA A 1001 -13.06 15.34 -17.16
C ALA A 1001 -14.57 15.03 -17.11
N VAL A 1002 -15.37 15.84 -17.81
CA VAL A 1002 -16.79 15.55 -18.06
C VAL A 1002 -17.06 15.66 -19.57
N PRO A 1003 -16.68 14.65 -20.37
CA PRO A 1003 -16.91 14.64 -21.80
C PRO A 1003 -18.40 14.86 -22.13
N ARG A 1004 -18.72 15.43 -23.30
CA ARG A 1004 -20.12 15.54 -23.74
C ARG A 1004 -20.70 14.15 -24.07
N ASN A 1005 -19.86 13.26 -24.63
CA ASN A 1005 -20.21 11.89 -25.02
C ASN A 1005 -19.74 10.89 -23.95
N ASP A 1006 -20.34 10.95 -22.77
CA ASP A 1006 -19.95 10.13 -21.62
C ASP A 1006 -21.03 9.11 -21.22
N LEU A 1007 -22.09 8.95 -22.02
CA LEU A 1007 -23.02 7.82 -21.89
C LEU A 1007 -22.45 6.59 -22.59
N PHE A 1008 -22.41 5.48 -21.87
CA PHE A 1008 -21.95 4.19 -22.36
C PHE A 1008 -23.01 3.12 -22.12
N VAL A 1009 -23.19 2.27 -23.12
CA VAL A 1009 -24.01 1.06 -23.00
C VAL A 1009 -23.28 0.06 -22.12
N ILE A 1010 -23.99 -0.52 -21.15
CA ILE A 1010 -23.43 -1.50 -20.20
C ILE A 1010 -24.16 -2.85 -20.20
N GLY A 1011 -25.33 -2.92 -20.84
CA GLY A 1011 -26.09 -4.15 -21.00
C GLY A 1011 -27.14 -4.05 -22.11
N MET A 1012 -27.56 -5.20 -22.62
CA MET A 1012 -28.65 -5.37 -23.57
C MET A 1012 -29.91 -5.79 -22.81
N LEU A 1013 -31.06 -5.24 -23.17
CA LEU A 1013 -32.34 -5.66 -22.62
C LEU A 1013 -32.92 -6.79 -23.47
N ALA A 1014 -33.37 -7.84 -22.79
CA ALA A 1014 -34.23 -8.87 -23.34
C ALA A 1014 -35.48 -8.92 -22.45
N GLU A 1015 -36.58 -8.31 -22.91
CA GLU A 1015 -37.79 -8.09 -22.10
C GLU A 1015 -37.46 -7.31 -20.80
N ASP A 1016 -37.65 -7.92 -19.64
CA ASP A 1016 -37.35 -7.32 -18.33
C ASP A 1016 -35.94 -7.68 -17.82
N GLU A 1017 -35.22 -8.59 -18.51
CA GLU A 1017 -33.88 -9.04 -18.14
C GLU A 1017 -32.78 -8.16 -18.77
N VAL A 1018 -31.68 -7.97 -18.04
CA VAL A 1018 -30.51 -7.20 -18.49
C VAL A 1018 -29.30 -8.11 -18.62
N LYS A 1019 -28.79 -8.28 -19.84
CA LYS A 1019 -27.57 -9.05 -20.13
C LYS A 1019 -26.36 -8.12 -20.24
N PRO A 1020 -25.30 -8.29 -19.42
CA PRO A 1020 -24.09 -7.48 -19.53
C PRO A 1020 -23.46 -7.56 -20.92
N CYS A 1021 -22.98 -6.44 -21.47
CA CYS A 1021 -22.32 -6.41 -22.78
C CYS A 1021 -21.01 -5.60 -22.74
N SER A 1022 -20.25 -5.61 -23.84
CA SER A 1022 -19.04 -4.82 -23.97
C SER A 1022 -19.38 -3.32 -23.96
N GLU A 1023 -18.65 -2.54 -23.16
CA GLU A 1023 -18.86 -1.10 -23.08
C GLU A 1023 -18.64 -0.45 -24.44
N ARG A 1024 -19.64 0.29 -24.92
CA ARG A 1024 -19.56 1.12 -26.13
C ARG A 1024 -20.24 2.47 -25.93
N PRO A 1025 -19.80 3.53 -26.62
CA PRO A 1025 -20.48 4.83 -26.58
C PRO A 1025 -21.95 4.71 -26.99
N CYS A 1026 -22.81 5.49 -26.35
CA CYS A 1026 -24.23 5.55 -26.70
C CYS A 1026 -24.42 6.35 -28.01
N THR A 1027 -24.98 5.69 -29.03
CA THR A 1027 -25.22 6.26 -30.37
C THR A 1027 -26.72 6.38 -30.72
N GLY A 1028 -27.59 5.75 -29.94
CA GLY A 1028 -29.02 5.61 -30.22
C GLY A 1028 -29.90 6.60 -29.47
N LEU A 1029 -31.22 6.45 -29.64
CA LEU A 1029 -32.23 7.29 -29.00
C LEU A 1029 -32.30 6.95 -27.50
N ILE A 1030 -32.40 7.97 -26.65
CA ILE A 1030 -32.36 7.79 -25.19
C ILE A 1030 -33.72 8.15 -24.58
N SER A 1031 -34.21 7.30 -23.69
CA SER A 1031 -35.42 7.53 -22.88
C SER A 1031 -35.23 7.01 -21.45
N PHE A 1032 -36.20 7.26 -20.57
CA PHE A 1032 -36.24 6.63 -19.24
C PHE A 1032 -37.06 5.35 -19.30
N PHE A 1033 -36.74 4.41 -18.40
CA PHE A 1033 -37.55 3.22 -18.21
C PHE A 1033 -38.88 3.58 -17.55
N ASP A 1034 -39.95 3.00 -18.08
CA ASP A 1034 -41.32 3.01 -17.57
C ASP A 1034 -41.70 1.65 -16.93
N ARG A 1035 -40.97 0.58 -17.28
CA ARG A 1035 -41.10 -0.77 -16.72
C ARG A 1035 -40.03 -1.14 -15.70
N MET A 1036 -40.30 -2.19 -14.93
CA MET A 1036 -39.36 -2.75 -13.96
C MET A 1036 -38.35 -3.65 -14.66
N LEU A 1037 -37.10 -3.67 -14.20
CA LEU A 1037 -36.05 -4.52 -14.79
C LEU A 1037 -35.44 -5.43 -13.73
N GLY A 1038 -35.22 -6.71 -14.04
CA GLY A 1038 -34.74 -7.71 -13.10
C GLY A 1038 -34.96 -9.13 -13.59
N GLY A 1039 -34.88 -10.09 -12.67
CA GLY A 1039 -35.04 -11.52 -12.99
C GLY A 1039 -33.72 -12.28 -13.11
N ASP A 1040 -33.85 -13.54 -13.55
CA ASP A 1040 -32.73 -14.48 -13.68
C ASP A 1040 -31.99 -14.21 -15.01
N VAL A 1041 -30.91 -14.93 -15.32
CA VAL A 1041 -30.28 -14.82 -16.65
C VAL A 1041 -30.68 -16.03 -17.48
N THR A 1042 -31.69 -15.91 -18.35
CA THR A 1042 -32.08 -17.00 -19.26
C THR A 1042 -32.09 -16.60 -20.75
N GLU A 1043 -31.82 -17.56 -21.64
CA GLU A 1043 -31.69 -17.43 -23.11
C GLU A 1043 -33.03 -17.13 -23.84
N PRO A 1044 -33.00 -16.63 -25.11
CA PRO A 1044 -33.94 -15.64 -25.64
C PRO A 1044 -35.25 -16.21 -26.22
N GLY A 1045 -36.33 -15.43 -26.13
CA GLY A 1045 -37.56 -15.52 -26.94
C GLY A 1045 -38.41 -14.29 -26.65
N GLY A 1046 -38.98 -13.61 -27.66
CA GLY A 1046 -39.54 -12.25 -27.51
C GLY A 1046 -41.00 -12.09 -27.89
N GLU A 1047 -41.51 -10.85 -27.80
CA GLU A 1047 -42.34 -10.17 -28.82
C GLU A 1047 -42.61 -8.71 -28.42
N LEU A 1048 -42.72 -7.85 -29.43
CA LEU A 1048 -42.67 -6.39 -29.37
C LEU A 1048 -44.09 -5.77 -29.34
N ARG A 1049 -44.32 -4.68 -28.60
CA ARG A 1049 -45.44 -3.76 -28.87
C ARG A 1049 -45.01 -2.29 -28.80
N GLN A 1050 -45.43 -1.56 -29.84
CA GLN A 1050 -45.10 -0.18 -30.22
C GLN A 1050 -45.59 0.89 -29.23
N LEU A 1051 -44.88 2.04 -29.16
CA LEU A 1051 -45.49 3.39 -29.27
C LEU A 1051 -44.45 4.54 -29.43
N VAL A 1052 -44.60 5.26 -30.54
CA VAL A 1052 -44.33 6.68 -30.92
C VAL A 1052 -43.07 7.41 -30.37
N PHE A 1053 -42.22 7.86 -31.31
CA PHE A 1053 -40.94 8.56 -31.11
C PHE A 1053 -40.92 9.99 -31.67
N LEU A 1054 -40.03 10.85 -31.13
CA LEU A 1054 -39.65 12.16 -31.68
C LEU A 1054 -38.12 12.29 -31.76
N ARG A 1055 -37.63 12.80 -32.90
CA ARG A 1055 -36.23 12.75 -33.37
C ARG A 1055 -35.40 13.92 -32.82
N ASN A 1056 -34.15 13.68 -32.43
CA ASN A 1056 -33.19 14.75 -32.16
C ASN A 1056 -31.83 14.46 -32.83
N LYS A 1057 -31.46 15.26 -33.82
CA LYS A 1057 -30.10 15.32 -34.40
C LYS A 1057 -29.32 16.42 -33.66
N ILE A 1058 -28.16 16.10 -33.07
CA ILE A 1058 -27.25 17.11 -32.53
C ILE A 1058 -26.07 17.28 -33.49
N ALA A 1059 -25.86 18.52 -33.93
CA ALA A 1059 -24.81 18.95 -34.86
C ALA A 1059 -23.40 18.90 -34.24
N PRO A 1060 -22.34 18.73 -35.05
CA PRO A 1060 -20.95 18.67 -34.57
C PRO A 1060 -20.49 20.04 -34.09
N GLY A 1061 -19.93 20.10 -32.88
CA GLY A 1061 -19.27 21.28 -32.32
C GLY A 1061 -18.16 20.85 -31.37
N SER A 1062 -17.07 21.63 -31.33
CA SER A 1062 -15.71 21.28 -30.88
C SER A 1062 -15.56 20.36 -29.66
N ASP A 1063 -14.60 19.44 -29.78
CA ASP A 1063 -14.24 18.42 -28.80
C ASP A 1063 -13.61 18.98 -27.52
N SER A 1064 -14.16 18.54 -26.38
CA SER A 1064 -13.59 18.62 -25.03
C SER A 1064 -13.29 20.02 -24.45
N ILE A 1065 -13.68 20.23 -23.19
CA ILE A 1065 -13.12 21.32 -22.38
C ILE A 1065 -11.99 20.66 -21.57
N ASN A 1066 -10.75 20.84 -22.00
CA ASN A 1066 -9.56 20.48 -21.21
C ASN A 1066 -9.47 21.40 -19.98
N ILE A 1067 -9.13 20.83 -18.82
CA ILE A 1067 -9.20 21.49 -17.49
C ILE A 1067 -7.78 21.75 -16.93
N LEU A 1068 -6.79 21.96 -17.80
CA LEU A 1068 -5.49 22.48 -17.40
C LEU A 1068 -5.07 23.52 -18.46
N PRO A 1069 -4.90 24.81 -18.13
CA PRO A 1069 -3.97 25.62 -18.91
C PRO A 1069 -2.59 24.99 -18.72
N LEU A 1070 -1.83 24.86 -19.81
CA LEU A 1070 -0.44 24.41 -19.75
C LEU A 1070 0.32 25.19 -18.66
N ALA A 1071 0.92 24.45 -17.74
CA ALA A 1071 2.13 24.82 -17.01
C ALA A 1071 2.98 23.56 -16.88
#